data_AF-A0AAE1KUQ2-F1
#
_entry.id   AF-A0AAE1KUQ2-F1
#
_cell.length_a   1.000
_cell.length_b   1.000
_cell.length_c   1.000
_cell.angle_alpha   90.00
_cell.angle_beta   90.00
_cell.angle_gamma   90.00
#
_symmetry.space_group_name_H-M   'P 1'
#
loop_
_entity.id
_entity.type
_entity.pdbx_description
1 polymer ?
#
loop_
_entity_poly.entity_id
_entity_poly.type
_entity_poly.pdbx_seq_one_letter_code
_entity_poly.pdbx_strand_id
1 'polypeptide(L)'
;MLVEVAKVVAWCVWPALRVVRGTWDLWVSVVMWVVAGWRRKSVLPPVFNPTLLLPASSLAHDIRERKMSSVEVVRAYVTRISNVNPILNALAQESFQAALLQAKVVDERLDQGYRSGSLTKEWVKENQPLLGVPFTVKETIAVAGLPHTGGLKARNGRTAARDARVVTKMKKAGAILLCTTNVSELGMWWESDNPVYGRTNNPYDTRRTPGGSSGGEAALMCACGSPVGLGTDTGGSIRIPAFFCGLFGHKPTAGLVSTRGCNIHDNREYSQVKSPGPLARHASDLALILAILAGDHVSKLNLGKPVNPGGMKIYTLEGDGDGVLTSRVDRVLVQAQRDVTRHFQRTYDCIIHKVNIPGLNRSYQVWKEKLEEEGEEGAPMFQQLADNKGEINVWTEVTRALMGRRHHTLPSLVQAFLGKLVVEVRFLRYQRKVLMGREEAVWKDMSGDDTTSEAEDSSSSPSSPGVQREIEWRKDVVERRKSTSLLSPPSPWEVTNRKDSRERRNSLEWKDSWERRDSKERRRSNPFLLPYVHPPMAPSEVRRRKDSHDRKDTWERKDSRERKNSVPIVLPQAHRPRGETQWKALQMKIQRLLGESGVLIYPSHPTMAPYHSESFLRPLNFSYTAVFNALGFPVTQVPLGLAPNGLPLGVQVVGGMYQDHLTIALAQDLEKAFGGWVCPSKIL
;
A
#
# COMPACT_ATOMS: atom_id res chain seq x y z
N MET A 1 -31.55 -34.49 8.17
CA MET A 1 -32.61 -33.55 7.73
C MET A 1 -32.10 -32.12 7.52
N LEU A 2 -31.84 -31.32 8.56
CA LEU A 2 -31.48 -29.89 8.43
C LEU A 2 -30.32 -29.60 7.46
N VAL A 3 -29.27 -30.41 7.44
CA VAL A 3 -28.14 -30.27 6.48
C VAL A 3 -28.59 -30.46 5.03
N GLU A 4 -29.50 -31.38 4.74
CA GLU A 4 -30.03 -31.59 3.38
C GLU A 4 -31.00 -30.48 2.98
N VAL A 5 -31.83 -29.99 3.90
CA VAL A 5 -32.66 -28.80 3.66
C VAL A 5 -31.78 -27.58 3.35
N ALA A 6 -30.70 -27.37 4.12
CA ALA A 6 -29.74 -26.30 3.87
C ALA A 6 -29.01 -26.45 2.52
N LYS A 7 -28.64 -27.68 2.13
CA LYS A 7 -28.09 -27.96 0.78
C LYS A 7 -29.10 -27.63 -0.32
N VAL A 8 -30.35 -28.08 -0.23
CA VAL A 8 -31.40 -27.81 -1.23
C VAL A 8 -31.70 -26.32 -1.33
N VAL A 9 -31.84 -25.62 -0.19
CA VAL A 9 -32.01 -24.16 -0.16
C VAL A 9 -30.81 -23.45 -0.81
N ALA A 10 -29.58 -23.86 -0.50
CA ALA A 10 -28.39 -23.31 -1.16
C ALA A 10 -28.36 -23.60 -2.66
N TRP A 11 -28.79 -24.79 -3.09
CA TRP A 11 -28.83 -25.22 -4.50
C TRP A 11 -29.83 -24.40 -5.33
N CYS A 12 -30.94 -23.97 -4.74
CA CYS A 12 -31.91 -23.07 -5.40
C CYS A 12 -31.52 -21.58 -5.29
N VAL A 13 -31.04 -21.14 -4.12
CA VAL A 13 -30.74 -19.72 -3.85
C VAL A 13 -29.44 -19.25 -4.52
N TRP A 14 -28.39 -20.09 -4.57
CA TRP A 14 -27.09 -19.67 -5.11
C TRP A 14 -27.12 -19.36 -6.63
N PRO A 15 -27.77 -20.17 -7.49
CA PRO A 15 -27.98 -19.79 -8.89
C PRO A 15 -28.80 -18.51 -9.04
N ALA A 16 -29.86 -18.33 -8.25
CA ALA A 16 -30.68 -17.12 -8.28
C ALA A 16 -29.85 -15.86 -7.91
N LEU A 17 -29.03 -15.93 -6.86
CA LEU A 17 -28.10 -14.84 -6.50
C LEU A 17 -27.04 -14.58 -7.58
N ARG A 18 -26.51 -15.62 -8.24
CA ARG A 18 -25.59 -15.44 -9.39
C ARG A 18 -26.28 -14.86 -10.62
N VAL A 19 -27.59 -15.08 -10.81
CA VAL A 19 -28.41 -14.40 -11.85
C VAL A 19 -28.63 -12.93 -11.48
N VAL A 20 -29.04 -12.62 -10.25
CA VAL A 20 -29.20 -11.22 -9.76
C VAL A 20 -27.88 -10.45 -9.85
N ARG A 21 -26.75 -11.09 -9.54
CA ARG A 21 -25.42 -10.48 -9.76
C ARG A 21 -25.15 -10.21 -11.23
N GLY A 22 -25.50 -11.14 -12.11
CA GLY A 22 -25.32 -11.00 -13.56
C GLY A 22 -26.18 -9.88 -14.17
N THR A 23 -27.43 -9.72 -13.73
CA THR A 23 -28.28 -8.61 -14.19
C THR A 23 -27.83 -7.27 -13.64
N TRP A 24 -27.37 -7.19 -12.39
CA TRP A 24 -26.69 -6.01 -11.84
C TRP A 24 -25.44 -5.64 -12.66
N ASP A 25 -24.56 -6.60 -12.94
CA ASP A 25 -23.35 -6.35 -13.72
C ASP A 25 -23.68 -5.87 -15.14
N LEU A 26 -24.68 -6.44 -15.81
CA LEU A 26 -25.14 -5.96 -17.11
C LEU A 26 -25.67 -4.52 -17.03
N TRP A 27 -26.52 -4.22 -16.04
CA TRP A 27 -27.07 -2.87 -15.84
C TRP A 27 -25.98 -1.83 -15.59
N VAL A 28 -24.99 -2.15 -14.74
CA VAL A 28 -23.82 -1.27 -14.48
C VAL A 28 -23.06 -1.00 -15.78
N SER A 29 -22.79 -2.02 -16.60
CA SER A 29 -22.08 -1.85 -17.88
C SER A 29 -22.84 -0.95 -18.85
N VAL A 30 -24.17 -1.12 -18.97
CA VAL A 30 -25.03 -0.29 -19.83
C VAL A 30 -25.05 1.16 -19.34
N VAL A 31 -25.30 1.40 -18.05
CA VAL A 31 -25.34 2.74 -17.47
C VAL A 31 -23.99 3.46 -17.63
N MET A 32 -22.86 2.79 -17.36
CA MET A 32 -21.54 3.40 -17.48
C MET A 32 -21.16 3.66 -18.95
N TRP A 33 -21.56 2.80 -19.88
CA TRP A 33 -21.43 3.09 -21.32
C TRP A 33 -22.26 4.31 -21.74
N VAL A 34 -23.50 4.47 -21.26
CA VAL A 34 -24.33 5.66 -21.52
C VAL A 34 -23.76 6.94 -20.87
N VAL A 35 -23.20 6.85 -19.65
CA VAL A 35 -22.73 8.04 -18.90
C VAL A 35 -21.29 8.46 -19.27
N ALA A 36 -20.45 7.54 -19.74
CA ALA A 36 -19.03 7.78 -20.02
C ALA A 36 -18.57 7.39 -21.44
N GLY A 37 -19.25 6.46 -22.12
CA GLY A 37 -18.85 5.92 -23.43
C GLY A 37 -18.90 6.92 -24.59
N TRP A 38 -19.75 7.94 -24.51
CA TRP A 38 -19.86 9.03 -25.50
C TRP A 38 -18.85 10.16 -25.31
N ARG A 39 -18.13 10.21 -24.17
CA ARG A 39 -17.13 11.24 -23.92
C ARG A 39 -15.96 11.06 -24.90
N ARG A 40 -15.32 12.16 -25.33
CA ARG A 40 -14.12 12.11 -26.16
C ARG A 40 -12.95 11.56 -25.34
N LYS A 41 -12.26 10.52 -25.83
CA LYS A 41 -10.97 10.09 -25.27
C LYS A 41 -9.86 11.02 -25.76
N SER A 42 -8.91 11.33 -24.88
CA SER A 42 -7.68 12.03 -25.25
C SER A 42 -6.68 11.03 -25.82
N VAL A 43 -5.89 11.43 -26.81
CA VAL A 43 -4.79 10.62 -27.37
C VAL A 43 -3.49 11.16 -26.82
N LEU A 44 -2.59 10.27 -26.38
CA LEU A 44 -1.28 10.68 -25.89
C LEU A 44 -0.35 11.09 -27.04
N PRO A 45 0.53 12.10 -26.85
CA PRO A 45 1.49 12.50 -27.88
C PRO A 45 2.41 11.35 -28.28
N PRO A 46 3.01 11.36 -29.49
CA PRO A 46 3.88 10.29 -29.95
C PRO A 46 5.13 10.06 -29.09
N VAL A 47 5.74 8.87 -29.24
CA VAL A 47 7.08 8.55 -28.72
C VAL A 47 8.07 8.69 -29.87
N PHE A 48 8.93 9.71 -29.78
CA PHE A 48 9.96 10.05 -30.78
C PHE A 48 11.38 9.59 -30.42
N ASN A 49 11.59 9.08 -29.20
CA ASN A 49 12.91 8.68 -28.72
C ASN A 49 12.88 7.20 -28.34
N PRO A 50 13.58 6.31 -29.08
CA PRO A 50 13.52 4.86 -28.86
C PRO A 50 14.10 4.42 -27.51
N THR A 51 14.96 5.24 -26.88
CA THR A 51 15.42 5.06 -25.49
C THR A 51 14.25 4.84 -24.54
N LEU A 52 13.15 5.55 -24.77
CA LEU A 52 11.95 5.46 -23.95
C LEU A 52 11.27 4.10 -24.03
N LEU A 53 11.63 3.21 -24.94
CA LEU A 53 11.04 1.88 -25.10
C LEU A 53 11.89 0.77 -24.45
N LEU A 54 13.15 1.04 -24.10
CA LEU A 54 14.10 0.04 -23.58
C LEU A 54 13.75 -0.45 -22.16
N PRO A 55 14.11 -1.70 -21.81
CA PRO A 55 14.15 -2.19 -20.42
C PRO A 55 15.14 -1.40 -19.55
N ALA A 56 14.86 -1.32 -18.25
CA ALA A 56 15.78 -0.71 -17.26
C ALA A 56 17.13 -1.44 -17.22
N SER A 57 17.13 -2.76 -17.37
CA SER A 57 18.34 -3.60 -17.49
C SER A 57 19.17 -3.27 -18.73
N SER A 58 18.54 -2.94 -19.87
CA SER A 58 19.23 -2.48 -21.09
C SER A 58 19.77 -1.06 -20.93
N LEU A 59 19.00 -0.15 -20.32
CA LEU A 59 19.48 1.21 -20.01
C LEU A 59 20.71 1.17 -19.07
N ALA A 60 20.67 0.34 -18.02
CA ALA A 60 21.81 0.15 -17.12
C ALA A 60 23.04 -0.43 -17.83
N HIS A 61 22.81 -1.29 -18.83
CA HIS A 61 23.87 -1.81 -19.68
C HIS A 61 24.50 -0.68 -20.51
N ASP A 62 23.71 0.02 -21.31
CA ASP A 62 24.26 0.95 -22.30
C ASP A 62 24.81 2.26 -21.71
N ILE A 63 24.35 2.68 -20.51
CA ILE A 63 24.99 3.74 -19.72
C ILE A 63 26.37 3.29 -19.21
N ARG A 64 26.48 2.07 -18.66
CA ARG A 64 27.74 1.49 -18.15
C ARG A 64 28.74 1.24 -19.28
N GLU A 65 28.27 0.79 -20.44
CA GLU A 65 29.12 0.62 -21.63
C GLU A 65 29.51 1.95 -22.31
N ARG A 66 29.05 3.10 -21.79
CA ARG A 66 29.21 4.45 -22.37
C ARG A 66 28.68 4.60 -23.81
N LYS A 67 27.72 3.77 -24.21
CA LYS A 67 26.96 3.95 -25.46
C LYS A 67 25.92 5.06 -25.34
N MET A 68 25.51 5.37 -24.11
CA MET A 68 24.60 6.45 -23.77
C MET A 68 25.09 7.17 -22.51
N SER A 69 24.76 8.45 -22.35
CA SER A 69 24.90 9.13 -21.06
C SER A 69 23.64 8.96 -20.19
N SER A 70 23.83 8.97 -18.87
CA SER A 70 22.71 9.03 -17.92
C SER A 70 21.88 10.30 -18.13
N VAL A 71 22.53 11.44 -18.44
CA VAL A 71 21.85 12.71 -18.71
C VAL A 71 20.89 12.61 -19.91
N GLU A 72 21.26 11.95 -21.00
CA GLU A 72 20.38 11.76 -22.16
C GLU A 72 19.16 10.91 -21.82
N VAL A 73 19.38 9.79 -21.13
CA VAL A 73 18.31 8.87 -20.70
C VAL A 73 17.34 9.60 -19.76
N VAL A 74 17.85 10.23 -18.69
CA VAL A 74 17.02 10.96 -17.72
C VAL A 74 16.29 12.13 -18.39
N ARG A 75 16.95 12.90 -19.28
CA ARG A 75 16.30 14.00 -20.03
C ARG A 75 15.16 13.49 -20.91
N ALA A 76 15.36 12.38 -21.62
CA ALA A 76 14.31 11.80 -22.46
C ALA A 76 13.05 11.48 -21.64
N TYR A 77 13.22 10.82 -20.48
CA TYR A 77 12.09 10.48 -19.61
C TYR A 77 11.46 11.73 -18.97
N VAL A 78 12.23 12.73 -18.54
CA VAL A 78 11.69 14.02 -18.05
C VAL A 78 10.81 14.69 -19.12
N THR A 79 11.32 14.86 -20.34
CA THR A 79 10.54 15.42 -21.46
C THR A 79 9.28 14.59 -21.74
N ARG A 80 9.37 13.26 -21.65
CA ARG A 80 8.21 12.38 -21.85
C ARG A 80 7.15 12.56 -20.76
N ILE A 81 7.53 12.66 -19.49
CA ILE A 81 6.59 12.92 -18.38
C ILE A 81 5.86 14.25 -18.60
N SER A 82 6.60 15.33 -18.89
CA SER A 82 6.02 16.66 -19.12
C SER A 82 5.00 16.66 -20.27
N ASN A 83 5.22 15.85 -21.31
CA ASN A 83 4.31 15.75 -22.45
C ASN A 83 3.03 14.93 -22.18
N VAL A 84 3.07 13.94 -21.27
CA VAL A 84 1.91 13.05 -21.01
C VAL A 84 1.13 13.39 -19.74
N ASN A 85 1.79 13.94 -18.71
CA ASN A 85 1.14 14.21 -17.43
C ASN A 85 -0.05 15.18 -17.49
N PRO A 86 -0.07 16.23 -18.35
CA PRO A 86 -1.25 17.10 -18.51
C PRO A 86 -2.52 16.35 -18.98
N ILE A 87 -2.38 15.16 -19.58
CA ILE A 87 -3.50 14.31 -20.02
C ILE A 87 -3.85 13.26 -18.96
N LEU A 88 -2.84 12.72 -18.28
CA LEU A 88 -2.97 11.58 -17.38
C LEU A 88 -3.21 11.95 -15.92
N ASN A 89 -2.67 13.07 -15.44
CA ASN A 89 -2.64 13.47 -14.04
C ASN A 89 -2.12 12.34 -13.11
N ALA A 90 -0.93 11.84 -13.46
CA ALA A 90 -0.31 10.64 -12.89
C ALA A 90 0.85 10.95 -11.93
N LEU A 91 1.39 12.16 -11.96
CA LEU A 91 2.46 12.65 -11.09
C LEU A 91 1.88 13.28 -9.81
N ALA A 92 2.58 13.10 -8.67
CA ALA A 92 2.27 13.75 -7.40
C ALA A 92 3.28 14.88 -7.08
N GLN A 93 4.58 14.63 -7.27
CA GLN A 93 5.62 15.66 -7.16
C GLN A 93 6.83 15.29 -8.05
N GLU A 94 7.31 16.25 -8.85
CA GLU A 94 8.52 16.09 -9.66
C GLU A 94 9.81 16.29 -8.87
N SER A 95 10.90 15.69 -9.36
CA SER A 95 12.27 15.86 -8.88
C SER A 95 13.26 16.10 -10.03
N PHE A 96 12.77 16.55 -11.20
CA PHE A 96 13.49 16.50 -12.48
C PHE A 96 14.83 17.25 -12.48
N GLN A 97 14.92 18.41 -11.81
CA GLN A 97 16.18 19.16 -11.69
C GLN A 97 17.23 18.37 -10.90
N ALA A 98 16.83 17.76 -9.76
CA ALA A 98 17.70 16.92 -8.96
C ALA A 98 18.10 15.64 -9.71
N ALA A 99 17.18 15.05 -10.48
CA ALA A 99 17.44 13.89 -11.34
C ALA A 99 18.49 14.19 -12.42
N LEU A 100 18.37 15.32 -13.12
CA LEU A 100 19.32 15.74 -14.16
C LEU A 100 20.71 16.07 -13.59
N LEU A 101 20.78 16.66 -12.38
CA LEU A 101 22.04 16.89 -11.67
C LEU A 101 22.69 15.57 -11.23
N GLN A 102 21.91 14.63 -10.68
CA GLN A 102 22.41 13.29 -10.33
C GLN A 102 22.90 12.53 -11.56
N ALA A 103 22.20 12.63 -12.68
CA ALA A 103 22.59 12.00 -13.94
C ALA A 103 23.95 12.53 -14.42
N LYS A 104 24.16 13.85 -14.38
CA LYS A 104 25.45 14.47 -14.73
C LYS A 104 26.58 13.96 -13.83
N VAL A 105 26.36 13.88 -12.52
CA VAL A 105 27.35 13.35 -11.55
C VAL A 105 27.65 11.86 -11.79
N VAL A 106 26.66 11.07 -12.23
CA VAL A 106 26.87 9.67 -12.66
C VAL A 106 27.78 9.60 -13.89
N ASP A 107 27.51 10.41 -14.91
CA ASP A 107 28.33 10.44 -16.13
C ASP A 107 29.76 10.89 -15.85
N GLU A 108 29.95 11.96 -15.07
CA GLU A 108 31.27 12.45 -14.65
C GLU A 108 32.05 11.40 -13.84
N ARG A 109 31.38 10.68 -12.92
CA ARG A 109 31.99 9.61 -12.13
C ARG A 109 32.36 8.38 -12.96
N LEU A 110 31.55 7.99 -13.95
CA LEU A 110 31.88 6.91 -14.87
C LEU A 110 33.12 7.26 -15.71
N ASP A 111 33.13 8.47 -16.27
CA ASP A 111 34.24 8.99 -17.07
C ASP A 111 35.57 9.07 -16.29
N GLN A 112 35.54 9.63 -15.07
CA GLN A 112 36.73 9.70 -14.22
C GLN A 112 37.15 8.33 -13.70
N GLY A 113 36.18 7.49 -13.30
CA GLY A 113 36.43 6.15 -12.76
C GLY A 113 37.07 5.21 -13.77
N TYR A 114 36.59 5.23 -15.02
CA TYR A 114 37.16 4.41 -16.10
C TYR A 114 38.51 4.93 -16.59
N ARG A 115 38.71 6.25 -16.71
CA ARG A 115 40.03 6.83 -17.07
C ARG A 115 41.12 6.58 -16.03
N SER A 116 40.75 6.46 -14.74
CA SER A 116 41.68 6.22 -13.63
C SER A 116 41.82 4.74 -13.24
N GLY A 117 41.02 3.83 -13.84
CA GLY A 117 40.95 2.43 -13.42
C GLY A 117 40.31 2.21 -12.03
N SER A 118 39.81 3.26 -11.37
CA SER A 118 39.19 3.17 -10.04
C SER A 118 37.75 2.65 -10.04
N LEU A 119 37.13 2.50 -11.22
CA LEU A 119 35.92 1.73 -11.44
C LEU A 119 36.13 0.75 -12.60
N THR A 120 35.58 -0.45 -12.48
CA THR A 120 35.41 -1.40 -13.60
C THR A 120 33.93 -1.53 -13.97
N LYS A 121 33.63 -2.08 -15.15
CA LYS A 121 32.25 -2.32 -15.59
C LYS A 121 31.61 -3.41 -14.72
N GLU A 122 32.39 -4.42 -14.38
CA GLU A 122 32.04 -5.56 -13.55
C GLU A 122 31.64 -5.08 -12.15
N TRP A 123 32.45 -4.22 -11.52
CA TRP A 123 32.14 -3.63 -10.23
C TRP A 123 30.83 -2.82 -10.27
N VAL A 124 30.61 -2.02 -11.32
CA VAL A 124 29.37 -1.25 -11.50
C VAL A 124 28.17 -2.19 -11.66
N LYS A 125 28.29 -3.23 -12.49
CA LYS A 125 27.24 -4.24 -12.74
C LYS A 125 26.83 -4.97 -11.45
N GLU A 126 27.77 -5.25 -10.55
CA GLU A 126 27.52 -5.99 -9.31
C GLU A 126 27.01 -5.09 -8.17
N ASN A 127 27.64 -3.93 -7.98
CA ASN A 127 27.38 -3.07 -6.82
C ASN A 127 26.30 -2.00 -7.09
N GLN A 128 26.18 -1.54 -8.33
CA GLN A 128 25.24 -0.50 -8.76
C GLN A 128 24.55 -0.88 -10.09
N PRO A 129 23.79 -1.98 -10.12
CA PRO A 129 23.23 -2.56 -11.36
C PRO A 129 22.21 -1.68 -12.10
N LEU A 130 21.82 -0.53 -11.54
CA LEU A 130 20.92 0.47 -12.14
C LEU A 130 21.57 1.85 -12.24
N LEU A 131 22.91 1.94 -12.21
CA LEU A 131 23.63 3.21 -12.20
C LEU A 131 23.23 4.13 -13.36
N GLY A 132 22.60 5.26 -13.02
CA GLY A 132 22.13 6.26 -13.99
C GLY A 132 20.75 6.00 -14.59
N VAL A 133 20.07 4.89 -14.25
CA VAL A 133 18.75 4.54 -14.78
C VAL A 133 17.64 5.26 -14.00
N PRO A 134 16.69 5.92 -14.68
CA PRO A 134 15.56 6.56 -14.01
C PRO A 134 14.56 5.55 -13.43
N PHE A 135 13.94 5.90 -12.30
CA PHE A 135 12.79 5.19 -11.72
C PHE A 135 11.77 6.15 -11.10
N THR A 136 10.58 5.63 -10.83
CA THR A 136 9.45 6.35 -10.23
C THR A 136 8.90 5.63 -8.99
N VAL A 137 8.20 6.37 -8.12
CA VAL A 137 7.75 5.86 -6.80
C VAL A 137 6.34 6.33 -6.46
N LYS A 138 5.45 5.39 -6.11
CA LYS A 138 4.14 5.68 -5.50
C LYS A 138 4.26 6.59 -4.27
N GLU A 139 3.52 7.70 -4.22
CA GLU A 139 3.66 8.74 -3.18
C GLU A 139 3.52 8.23 -1.72
N THR A 140 2.76 7.17 -1.45
CA THR A 140 2.66 6.58 -0.10
C THR A 140 3.98 5.92 0.38
N ILE A 141 4.94 5.70 -0.52
CA ILE A 141 6.29 5.25 -0.20
C ILE A 141 7.16 6.49 0.01
N ALA A 142 7.63 6.68 1.24
CA ALA A 142 8.37 7.86 1.67
C ALA A 142 9.64 8.11 0.82
N VAL A 143 9.81 9.35 0.38
CA VAL A 143 11.06 9.87 -0.20
C VAL A 143 11.44 11.13 0.56
N ALA A 144 12.69 11.21 1.04
CA ALA A 144 13.17 12.35 1.82
C ALA A 144 12.97 13.68 1.09
N GLY A 145 12.26 14.62 1.72
CA GLY A 145 11.98 15.96 1.21
C GLY A 145 10.77 16.08 0.29
N LEU A 146 10.19 14.96 -0.20
CA LEU A 146 9.00 14.98 -1.07
C LEU A 146 7.70 14.76 -0.25
N PRO A 147 6.51 15.10 -0.80
CA PRO A 147 5.23 14.90 -0.14
C PRO A 147 4.99 13.46 0.34
N HIS A 148 4.35 13.33 1.50
CA HIS A 148 3.94 12.04 2.10
C HIS A 148 2.57 12.19 2.78
N THR A 149 1.58 12.43 1.93
CA THR A 149 0.19 12.80 2.24
C THR A 149 -0.77 11.62 2.08
N GLY A 150 -0.49 10.69 1.18
CA GLY A 150 -1.41 9.63 0.78
C GLY A 150 -2.68 10.19 0.12
N GLY A 151 -2.58 11.35 -0.53
CA GLY A 151 -3.71 12.07 -1.11
C GLY A 151 -4.70 12.63 -0.08
N LEU A 152 -4.42 12.62 1.23
CA LEU A 152 -5.32 13.14 2.24
C LEU A 152 -5.17 14.66 2.39
N LYS A 153 -6.26 15.42 2.16
CA LYS A 153 -6.24 16.89 2.21
C LYS A 153 -5.73 17.48 3.54
N ALA A 154 -6.02 16.81 4.66
CA ALA A 154 -5.55 17.18 5.99
C ALA A 154 -4.02 17.06 6.19
N ARG A 155 -3.29 16.45 5.25
CA ARG A 155 -1.82 16.34 5.23
C ARG A 155 -1.17 17.19 4.13
N ASN A 156 -1.88 18.13 3.50
CA ASN A 156 -1.28 18.98 2.48
C ASN A 156 -0.04 19.72 3.06
N GLY A 157 1.06 19.75 2.31
CA GLY A 157 2.36 20.27 2.77
C GLY A 157 3.18 19.31 3.67
N ARG A 158 2.66 18.15 4.09
CA ARG A 158 3.45 17.13 4.82
C ARG A 158 4.43 16.44 3.87
N THR A 159 5.73 16.52 4.19
CA THR A 159 6.81 15.78 3.50
C THR A 159 7.33 14.62 4.33
N ALA A 160 8.01 13.67 3.69
CA ALA A 160 8.73 12.61 4.38
C ALA A 160 10.13 13.08 4.82
N ALA A 161 10.48 12.82 6.09
CA ALA A 161 11.77 13.19 6.66
C ALA A 161 12.93 12.24 6.26
N ARG A 162 12.62 11.04 5.75
CA ARG A 162 13.59 10.00 5.36
C ARG A 162 13.02 9.17 4.20
N ASP A 163 13.90 8.57 3.41
CA ASP A 163 13.51 7.56 2.41
C ASP A 163 12.96 6.30 3.07
N ALA A 164 11.98 5.67 2.42
CA ALA A 164 11.58 4.29 2.69
C ALA A 164 12.72 3.32 2.38
N ARG A 165 12.74 2.15 3.04
CA ARG A 165 13.85 1.18 2.89
C ARG A 165 14.04 0.71 1.45
N VAL A 166 12.95 0.59 0.70
CA VAL A 166 12.93 0.27 -0.74
C VAL A 166 13.53 1.39 -1.61
N VAL A 167 13.25 2.66 -1.30
CA VAL A 167 13.82 3.82 -2.00
C VAL A 167 15.32 3.94 -1.72
N THR A 168 15.74 3.72 -0.47
CA THR A 168 17.17 3.65 -0.11
C THR A 168 17.90 2.57 -0.92
N LYS A 169 17.29 1.39 -1.10
CA LYS A 169 17.87 0.29 -1.88
C LYS A 169 18.00 0.63 -3.37
N MET A 170 16.97 1.21 -3.99
CA MET A 170 17.03 1.68 -5.38
C MET A 170 18.13 2.74 -5.61
N LYS A 171 18.19 3.77 -4.74
CA LYS A 171 19.23 4.82 -4.82
C LYS A 171 20.64 4.25 -4.62
N LYS A 172 20.83 3.27 -3.72
CA LYS A 172 22.12 2.58 -3.54
C LYS A 172 22.54 1.79 -4.78
N ALA A 173 21.60 1.08 -5.41
CA ALA A 173 21.81 0.41 -6.69
C ALA A 173 22.09 1.36 -7.87
N GLY A 174 22.12 2.68 -7.63
CA GLY A 174 22.51 3.71 -8.60
C GLY A 174 21.35 4.32 -9.40
N ALA A 175 20.11 3.91 -9.12
CA ALA A 175 18.93 4.41 -9.82
C ALA A 175 18.57 5.85 -9.40
N ILE A 176 18.11 6.65 -10.36
CA ILE A 176 17.80 8.08 -10.22
C ILE A 176 16.29 8.30 -10.13
N LEU A 177 15.81 8.97 -9.10
CA LEU A 177 14.38 9.21 -8.92
C LEU A 177 13.89 10.38 -9.80
N LEU A 178 12.90 10.15 -10.66
CA LEU A 178 12.27 11.20 -11.47
C LEU A 178 11.20 11.99 -10.71
N CYS A 179 10.25 11.29 -10.08
CA CYS A 179 9.09 11.87 -9.41
C CYS A 179 8.45 10.87 -8.43
N THR A 180 7.60 11.37 -7.52
CA THR A 180 6.56 10.54 -6.90
C THR A 180 5.27 10.60 -7.71
N THR A 181 4.51 9.50 -7.73
CA THR A 181 3.31 9.32 -8.56
C THR A 181 2.02 9.32 -7.75
N ASN A 182 0.94 9.78 -8.38
CA ASN A 182 -0.41 9.93 -7.82
C ASN A 182 -1.01 8.57 -7.33
N VAL A 183 -1.92 8.66 -6.36
CA VAL A 183 -2.46 7.53 -5.57
C VAL A 183 -3.96 7.66 -5.32
N SER A 184 -4.62 6.56 -4.93
CA SER A 184 -5.92 6.64 -4.27
C SER A 184 -5.81 7.29 -2.89
N GLU A 185 -6.84 8.01 -2.45
CA GLU A 185 -6.92 8.55 -1.09
C GLU A 185 -6.67 7.45 -0.02
N LEU A 186 -5.73 7.72 0.89
CA LEU A 186 -5.19 6.81 1.91
C LEU A 186 -4.60 5.49 1.39
N GLY A 187 -4.56 5.29 0.08
CA GLY A 187 -4.31 3.99 -0.54
C GLY A 187 -5.46 2.99 -0.44
N MET A 188 -6.62 3.40 0.09
CA MET A 188 -7.76 2.56 0.51
C MET A 188 -8.87 2.40 -0.55
N TRP A 189 -8.50 2.55 -1.83
CA TRP A 189 -9.38 2.27 -2.97
C TRP A 189 -8.58 1.72 -4.15
N TRP A 190 -9.26 1.09 -5.11
CA TRP A 190 -8.66 0.48 -6.30
C TRP A 190 -8.82 1.33 -7.58
N GLU A 191 -9.14 2.61 -7.41
CA GLU A 191 -9.10 3.66 -8.44
C GLU A 191 -8.37 4.89 -7.87
N SER A 192 -7.42 5.44 -8.62
CA SER A 192 -6.55 6.53 -8.15
C SER A 192 -7.19 7.91 -8.34
N ASP A 193 -7.99 8.28 -7.34
CA ASP A 193 -8.62 9.59 -7.13
C ASP A 193 -8.36 10.03 -5.68
N ASN A 194 -8.08 11.32 -5.47
CA ASN A 194 -7.89 11.92 -4.15
C ASN A 194 -8.06 13.46 -4.19
N PRO A 195 -8.35 14.11 -3.06
CA PRO A 195 -8.57 15.56 -2.95
C PRO A 195 -7.31 16.46 -2.99
N VAL A 196 -6.09 15.91 -3.09
CA VAL A 196 -4.83 16.68 -3.14
C VAL A 196 -4.34 16.84 -4.59
N TYR A 197 -4.23 15.72 -5.32
CA TYR A 197 -3.71 15.66 -6.68
C TYR A 197 -4.82 15.47 -7.74
N GLY A 198 -6.04 15.14 -7.32
CA GLY A 198 -7.11 14.77 -8.24
C GLY A 198 -6.97 13.35 -8.80
N ARG A 199 -7.77 13.05 -9.84
CA ARG A 199 -7.89 11.72 -10.43
C ARG A 199 -6.87 11.48 -11.55
N THR A 200 -6.26 10.30 -11.58
CA THR A 200 -5.44 9.82 -12.71
C THR A 200 -6.31 9.11 -13.76
N ASN A 201 -6.05 9.34 -15.04
CA ASN A 201 -6.75 8.72 -16.18
C ASN A 201 -5.92 7.58 -16.81
N ASN A 202 -6.57 6.59 -17.45
CA ASN A 202 -5.87 5.48 -18.11
C ASN A 202 -5.25 5.88 -19.47
N PRO A 203 -3.98 5.50 -19.78
CA PRO A 203 -3.32 5.79 -21.05
C PRO A 203 -4.00 5.33 -22.34
N TYR A 204 -4.71 4.19 -22.35
CA TYR A 204 -5.37 3.68 -23.56
C TYR A 204 -6.74 4.33 -23.82
N ASP A 205 -7.40 4.79 -22.75
CA ASP A 205 -8.72 5.45 -22.78
C ASP A 205 -8.88 6.32 -21.54
N THR A 206 -8.72 7.65 -21.68
CA THR A 206 -8.75 8.61 -20.56
C THR A 206 -10.11 8.78 -19.87
N ARG A 207 -11.11 7.97 -20.24
CA ARG A 207 -12.43 7.87 -19.60
C ARG A 207 -12.49 6.75 -18.56
N ARG A 208 -11.44 5.92 -18.51
CA ARG A 208 -11.31 4.70 -17.70
C ARG A 208 -10.24 4.87 -16.62
N THR A 209 -10.39 4.11 -15.54
CA THR A 209 -9.42 4.15 -14.44
C THR A 209 -8.12 3.43 -14.84
N PRO A 210 -6.94 3.96 -14.44
CA PRO A 210 -5.68 3.21 -14.45
C PRO A 210 -5.59 2.24 -13.26
N GLY A 211 -6.64 2.16 -12.43
CA GLY A 211 -6.67 1.33 -11.22
C GLY A 211 -6.06 2.05 -10.02
N GLY A 212 -5.70 1.27 -9.01
CA GLY A 212 -5.22 1.80 -7.75
C GLY A 212 -4.87 0.69 -6.74
N SER A 213 -4.22 1.03 -5.64
CA SER A 213 -3.86 2.40 -5.25
C SER A 213 -2.55 2.96 -5.84
N SER A 214 -1.88 2.22 -6.73
CA SER A 214 -0.67 2.69 -7.47
C SER A 214 -0.98 3.10 -8.91
N GLY A 215 -2.12 3.77 -9.16
CA GLY A 215 -2.59 4.08 -10.51
C GLY A 215 -1.77 5.17 -11.23
N GLY A 216 -1.20 6.13 -10.51
CA GLY A 216 -0.24 7.10 -11.08
C GLY A 216 1.01 6.40 -11.62
N GLU A 217 1.57 5.49 -10.85
CA GLU A 217 2.74 4.68 -11.22
C GLU A 217 2.50 3.92 -12.53
N ALA A 218 1.39 3.18 -12.59
CA ALA A 218 1.05 2.39 -13.78
C ALA A 218 0.68 3.25 -14.99
N ALA A 219 -0.07 4.34 -14.80
CA ALA A 219 -0.43 5.24 -15.90
C ALA A 219 0.80 5.92 -16.50
N LEU A 220 1.70 6.43 -15.66
CA LEU A 220 2.89 7.15 -16.11
C LEU A 220 3.89 6.20 -16.80
N MET A 221 4.10 5.01 -16.23
CA MET A 221 4.98 3.99 -16.80
C MET A 221 4.46 3.45 -18.13
N CYS A 222 3.17 3.08 -18.23
CA CYS A 222 2.56 2.65 -19.49
C CYS A 222 2.64 3.75 -20.57
N ALA A 223 2.51 5.02 -20.18
CA ALA A 223 2.75 6.15 -21.06
C ALA A 223 4.24 6.42 -21.38
N CYS A 224 5.16 5.49 -21.09
CA CYS A 224 6.62 5.60 -21.28
C CYS A 224 7.30 6.70 -20.44
N GLY A 225 6.66 7.20 -19.38
CA GLY A 225 7.24 8.19 -18.46
C GLY A 225 8.27 7.61 -17.48
N SER A 226 8.41 6.29 -17.41
CA SER A 226 9.40 5.59 -16.59
C SER A 226 9.65 4.17 -17.13
N PRO A 227 10.85 3.57 -17.00
CA PRO A 227 11.07 2.17 -17.36
C PRO A 227 10.57 1.21 -16.27
N VAL A 228 10.79 1.55 -14.99
CA VAL A 228 10.45 0.75 -13.79
C VAL A 228 10.01 1.65 -12.63
N GLY A 229 9.19 1.13 -11.74
CA GLY A 229 8.60 1.91 -10.65
C GLY A 229 8.22 1.08 -9.43
N LEU A 230 7.99 1.75 -8.29
CA LEU A 230 7.71 1.10 -7.00
C LEU A 230 6.26 1.31 -6.56
N GLY A 231 5.52 0.21 -6.43
CA GLY A 231 4.18 0.19 -5.85
C GLY A 231 4.12 -0.45 -4.48
N THR A 232 2.93 -0.41 -3.87
CA THR A 232 2.58 -1.23 -2.69
C THR A 232 1.27 -1.96 -2.96
N ASP A 233 1.19 -3.22 -2.54
CA ASP A 233 0.05 -4.11 -2.76
C ASP A 233 -0.44 -4.68 -1.42
N THR A 234 -1.69 -4.36 -1.03
CA THR A 234 -2.37 -4.90 0.18
C THR A 234 -3.68 -5.62 -0.17
N GLY A 235 -4.21 -5.39 -1.37
CA GLY A 235 -5.43 -6.03 -1.89
C GLY A 235 -5.42 -6.17 -3.42
N GLY A 236 -4.26 -6.01 -4.06
CA GLY A 236 -4.12 -5.85 -5.52
C GLY A 236 -3.48 -4.54 -5.98
N SER A 237 -3.04 -3.68 -5.07
CA SER A 237 -2.62 -2.32 -5.42
C SER A 237 -1.34 -2.20 -6.27
N ILE A 238 -0.63 -3.30 -6.60
CA ILE A 238 0.33 -3.37 -7.72
C ILE A 238 -0.35 -4.02 -8.93
N ARG A 239 -1.01 -5.17 -8.74
CA ARG A 239 -1.51 -6.03 -9.84
C ARG A 239 -2.71 -5.48 -10.59
N ILE A 240 -3.68 -4.84 -9.90
CA ILE A 240 -4.84 -4.18 -10.53
C ILE A 240 -4.40 -3.05 -11.47
N PRO A 241 -3.61 -2.05 -11.04
CA PRO A 241 -3.20 -0.98 -11.94
C PRO A 241 -2.20 -1.46 -13.00
N ALA A 242 -1.35 -2.45 -12.71
CA ALA A 242 -0.53 -3.08 -13.73
C ALA A 242 -1.40 -3.74 -14.82
N PHE A 243 -2.43 -4.51 -14.44
CA PHE A 243 -3.37 -5.12 -15.39
C PHE A 243 -4.13 -4.08 -16.23
N PHE A 244 -4.74 -3.06 -15.61
CA PHE A 244 -5.50 -2.03 -16.34
C PHE A 244 -4.63 -1.16 -17.27
N CYS A 245 -3.32 -1.06 -17.01
CA CYS A 245 -2.36 -0.35 -17.85
C CYS A 245 -1.49 -1.29 -18.71
N GLY A 246 -1.76 -2.60 -18.76
CA GLY A 246 -1.05 -3.55 -19.62
C GLY A 246 0.44 -3.68 -19.29
N LEU A 247 0.79 -3.57 -18.01
CA LEU A 247 2.13 -3.69 -17.46
C LEU A 247 2.33 -5.02 -16.74
N PHE A 248 3.59 -5.33 -16.50
CA PHE A 248 3.98 -6.32 -15.50
C PHE A 248 3.94 -5.68 -14.10
N GLY A 249 3.46 -6.44 -13.12
CA GLY A 249 3.43 -6.00 -11.73
C GLY A 249 3.57 -7.18 -10.79
N HIS A 250 4.62 -7.18 -9.97
CA HIS A 250 4.93 -8.31 -9.10
C HIS A 250 4.64 -7.98 -7.63
N LYS A 251 3.81 -8.80 -6.98
CA LYS A 251 3.68 -8.85 -5.52
C LYS A 251 4.59 -9.98 -5.01
N PRO A 252 5.68 -9.65 -4.29
CA PRO A 252 6.58 -10.66 -3.70
C PRO A 252 5.87 -11.59 -2.72
N THR A 253 6.51 -12.72 -2.40
CA THR A 253 6.20 -13.49 -1.18
C THR A 253 6.25 -12.56 0.03
N ALA A 254 5.22 -12.62 0.88
CA ALA A 254 5.08 -11.74 2.02
C ALA A 254 6.23 -11.87 3.06
N GLY A 255 6.45 -10.83 3.85
CA GLY A 255 7.55 -10.75 4.81
C GLY A 255 8.97 -10.59 4.23
N LEU A 256 9.16 -10.62 2.91
CA LEU A 256 10.51 -10.54 2.32
C LEU A 256 10.99 -9.11 2.02
N VAL A 257 10.15 -8.26 1.45
CA VAL A 257 10.49 -6.86 1.12
C VAL A 257 10.05 -5.94 2.26
N SER A 258 10.95 -5.07 2.72
CA SER A 258 10.68 -4.20 3.87
C SER A 258 9.60 -3.16 3.59
N THR A 259 8.59 -3.12 4.47
CA THR A 259 7.49 -2.14 4.46
C THR A 259 7.85 -0.79 5.11
N ARG A 260 9.07 -0.63 5.61
CA ARG A 260 9.45 0.56 6.38
C ARG A 260 9.44 1.83 5.54
N GLY A 261 8.65 2.82 5.96
CA GLY A 261 8.35 4.03 5.20
C GLY A 261 7.33 3.86 4.05
N CYS A 262 6.73 2.68 3.87
CA CYS A 262 5.70 2.42 2.85
C CYS A 262 4.26 2.71 3.33
N ASN A 263 4.13 3.33 4.51
CA ASN A 263 2.89 3.75 5.18
C ASN A 263 3.13 5.09 5.88
N ILE A 264 2.06 5.81 6.23
CA ILE A 264 2.12 7.20 6.76
C ILE A 264 2.06 7.25 8.31
N HIS A 265 1.48 6.24 8.94
CA HIS A 265 1.41 6.09 10.41
C HIS A 265 2.04 4.79 10.92
N ASP A 266 2.21 3.79 10.06
CA ASP A 266 2.84 2.52 10.38
C ASP A 266 4.30 2.55 9.89
N ASN A 267 5.23 2.00 10.67
CA ASN A 267 6.64 1.92 10.32
C ASN A 267 7.24 0.53 10.59
N ARG A 268 6.39 -0.51 10.65
CA ARG A 268 6.80 -1.92 10.74
C ARG A 268 7.75 -2.27 9.60
N GLU A 269 8.83 -3.00 9.94
CA GLU A 269 9.87 -3.39 8.98
C GLU A 269 9.33 -4.41 7.97
N TYR A 270 8.42 -5.30 8.37
CA TYR A 270 7.79 -6.31 7.50
C TYR A 270 6.29 -6.47 7.80
N SER A 271 5.57 -7.09 6.86
CA SER A 271 4.12 -7.38 6.92
C SER A 271 3.81 -8.71 6.19
N GLN A 272 2.74 -9.39 6.61
CA GLN A 272 2.26 -10.62 5.96
C GLN A 272 1.19 -10.39 4.87
N VAL A 273 0.68 -9.16 4.69
CA VAL A 273 -0.41 -8.83 3.73
C VAL A 273 0.02 -7.75 2.73
N LYS A 274 0.76 -6.75 3.22
CA LYS A 274 1.27 -5.62 2.44
C LYS A 274 2.67 -5.90 1.93
N SER A 275 2.81 -5.89 0.61
CA SER A 275 4.10 -6.10 -0.06
C SER A 275 4.41 -4.90 -0.96
N PRO A 276 5.52 -4.17 -0.72
CA PRO A 276 6.12 -3.30 -1.71
C PRO A 276 6.73 -4.15 -2.84
N GLY A 277 6.69 -3.67 -4.08
CA GLY A 277 7.15 -4.46 -5.23
C GLY A 277 7.22 -3.66 -6.53
N PRO A 278 7.87 -4.23 -7.57
CA PRO A 278 8.08 -3.55 -8.83
C PRO A 278 6.85 -3.57 -9.74
N LEU A 279 6.68 -2.47 -10.47
CA LEU A 279 6.01 -2.44 -11.76
C LEU A 279 7.08 -2.27 -12.85
N ALA A 280 6.87 -2.89 -14.01
CA ALA A 280 7.76 -2.80 -15.17
C ALA A 280 6.97 -2.92 -16.48
N ARG A 281 7.53 -2.40 -17.57
CA ARG A 281 7.02 -2.67 -18.93
C ARG A 281 7.52 -3.97 -19.53
N HIS A 282 8.69 -4.44 -19.07
CA HIS A 282 9.34 -5.65 -19.55
C HIS A 282 9.52 -6.65 -18.40
N ALA A 283 9.26 -7.93 -18.63
CA ALA A 283 9.38 -8.97 -17.61
C ALA A 283 10.85 -9.25 -17.21
N SER A 284 11.80 -8.88 -18.08
CA SER A 284 13.25 -8.94 -17.82
C SER A 284 13.67 -8.16 -16.57
N ASP A 285 13.03 -7.01 -16.31
CA ASP A 285 13.43 -6.11 -15.23
C ASP A 285 12.94 -6.58 -13.85
N LEU A 286 11.85 -7.35 -13.78
CA LEU A 286 11.20 -7.75 -12.53
C LEU A 286 12.16 -8.42 -11.54
N ALA A 287 12.96 -9.39 -12.02
CA ALA A 287 13.91 -10.13 -11.19
C ALA A 287 15.02 -9.22 -10.63
N LEU A 288 15.53 -8.29 -11.45
CA LEU A 288 16.57 -7.36 -11.04
C LEU A 288 16.06 -6.38 -9.96
N ILE A 289 14.89 -5.77 -10.18
CA ILE A 289 14.33 -4.85 -9.18
C ILE A 289 13.98 -5.62 -7.91
N LEU A 290 13.39 -6.82 -8.01
CA LEU A 290 13.05 -7.63 -6.84
C LEU A 290 14.29 -8.04 -6.02
N ALA A 291 15.39 -8.41 -6.66
CA ALA A 291 16.66 -8.71 -5.98
C ALA A 291 17.15 -7.51 -5.15
N ILE A 292 17.13 -6.30 -5.75
CA ILE A 292 17.49 -5.04 -5.07
C ILE A 292 16.56 -4.78 -3.88
N LEU A 293 15.24 -4.93 -4.05
CA LEU A 293 14.24 -4.70 -3.00
C LEU A 293 14.34 -5.72 -1.85
N ALA A 294 14.64 -6.98 -2.14
CA ALA A 294 14.86 -8.03 -1.15
C ALA A 294 16.19 -7.85 -0.40
N GLY A 295 17.28 -7.50 -1.08
CA GLY A 295 18.62 -7.40 -0.50
C GLY A 295 19.01 -8.70 0.19
N ASP A 296 19.32 -8.65 1.48
CA ASP A 296 19.70 -9.78 2.34
C ASP A 296 18.73 -11.00 2.27
N HIS A 297 17.48 -10.77 1.87
CA HIS A 297 16.47 -11.82 1.65
C HIS A 297 16.48 -12.46 0.25
N VAL A 298 17.33 -12.03 -0.69
CA VAL A 298 17.32 -12.48 -2.10
C VAL A 298 17.59 -13.99 -2.25
N SER A 299 18.37 -14.58 -1.35
CA SER A 299 18.64 -16.03 -1.31
C SER A 299 17.37 -16.87 -1.13
N LYS A 300 16.32 -16.33 -0.51
CA LYS A 300 15.03 -17.01 -0.32
C LYS A 300 14.18 -17.03 -1.60
N LEU A 301 14.46 -16.18 -2.59
CA LEU A 301 13.60 -15.97 -3.77
C LEU A 301 13.95 -16.87 -4.97
N ASN A 302 15.12 -17.52 -4.94
CA ASN A 302 15.63 -18.38 -6.02
C ASN A 302 15.76 -17.71 -7.40
N LEU A 303 15.90 -16.37 -7.48
CA LEU A 303 15.82 -15.61 -8.75
C LEU A 303 16.89 -15.97 -9.80
N GLY A 304 18.00 -16.59 -9.40
CA GLY A 304 19.04 -17.09 -10.31
C GLY A 304 18.85 -18.55 -10.75
N LYS A 305 17.85 -19.27 -10.22
CA LYS A 305 17.58 -20.68 -10.56
C LYS A 305 16.91 -20.76 -11.94
N PRO A 306 17.50 -21.47 -12.92
CA PRO A 306 16.85 -21.68 -14.21
C PRO A 306 15.50 -22.38 -14.06
N VAL A 307 14.50 -21.94 -14.82
CA VAL A 307 13.14 -22.48 -14.82
C VAL A 307 12.87 -23.12 -16.17
N ASN A 308 12.46 -24.38 -16.18
CA ASN A 308 11.98 -25.10 -17.36
C ASN A 308 10.45 -25.22 -17.27
N PRO A 309 9.66 -24.52 -18.10
CA PRO A 309 8.19 -24.60 -18.07
C PRO A 309 7.65 -26.03 -18.26
N GLY A 310 8.30 -26.88 -19.06
CA GLY A 310 7.88 -28.27 -19.27
C GLY A 310 7.94 -29.15 -18.02
N GLY A 311 8.75 -28.76 -17.01
CA GLY A 311 8.80 -29.43 -15.71
C GLY A 311 7.76 -28.94 -14.69
N MET A 312 6.89 -28.01 -15.05
CA MET A 312 5.99 -27.31 -14.12
C MET A 312 4.54 -27.81 -14.16
N LYS A 313 3.88 -27.77 -13.00
CA LYS A 313 2.46 -28.10 -12.88
C LYS A 313 1.62 -26.84 -13.11
N ILE A 314 1.01 -26.73 -14.29
CA ILE A 314 0.19 -25.58 -14.66
C ILE A 314 -1.26 -25.82 -14.22
N TYR A 315 -1.65 -25.20 -13.11
CA TYR A 315 -3.04 -25.16 -12.65
C TYR A 315 -3.78 -23.98 -13.26
N THR A 316 -5.09 -24.12 -13.49
CA THR A 316 -5.93 -23.01 -13.98
C THR A 316 -7.32 -23.02 -13.37
N LEU A 317 -7.84 -21.82 -13.08
CA LEU A 317 -9.19 -21.58 -12.55
C LEU A 317 -9.71 -20.27 -13.15
N GLU A 318 -10.81 -20.35 -13.91
CA GLU A 318 -11.34 -19.28 -14.77
C GLU A 318 -12.24 -18.26 -14.04
N GLY A 319 -12.22 -18.21 -12.70
CA GLY A 319 -13.10 -17.36 -11.87
C GLY A 319 -12.90 -17.54 -10.35
N ASP A 320 -13.68 -16.85 -9.53
CA ASP A 320 -13.51 -16.79 -8.06
C ASP A 320 -14.00 -18.02 -7.25
N GLY A 321 -14.34 -19.14 -7.90
CA GLY A 321 -15.01 -20.27 -7.25
C GLY A 321 -16.51 -20.07 -7.04
N ASP A 322 -17.14 -19.24 -7.88
CA ASP A 322 -18.58 -18.94 -7.91
C ASP A 322 -19.12 -18.01 -6.80
N GLY A 323 -18.32 -17.05 -6.33
CA GLY A 323 -18.74 -16.07 -5.33
C GLY A 323 -19.84 -15.12 -5.81
N VAL A 324 -20.88 -14.91 -4.99
CA VAL A 324 -21.98 -13.97 -5.32
C VAL A 324 -21.59 -12.49 -5.19
N LEU A 325 -20.45 -12.19 -4.56
CA LEU A 325 -20.00 -10.84 -4.22
C LEU A 325 -19.20 -10.14 -5.32
N THR A 326 -18.59 -10.91 -6.24
CA THR A 326 -17.77 -10.38 -7.33
C THR A 326 -18.49 -10.51 -8.68
N SER A 327 -18.06 -9.74 -9.68
CA SER A 327 -18.47 -9.97 -11.07
C SER A 327 -17.95 -11.29 -11.61
N ARG A 328 -18.69 -11.90 -12.54
CA ARG A 328 -18.16 -12.95 -13.42
C ARG A 328 -17.04 -12.39 -14.31
N VAL A 329 -16.09 -13.24 -14.68
CA VAL A 329 -14.98 -12.88 -15.57
C VAL A 329 -15.49 -12.69 -17.00
N ASP A 330 -15.10 -11.59 -17.65
CA ASP A 330 -15.41 -11.29 -19.05
C ASP A 330 -14.92 -12.43 -19.96
N ARG A 331 -15.74 -12.82 -20.95
CA ARG A 331 -15.43 -13.94 -21.86
C ARG A 331 -14.08 -13.77 -22.58
N VAL A 332 -13.66 -12.54 -22.85
CA VAL A 332 -12.36 -12.25 -23.51
C VAL A 332 -11.17 -12.49 -22.57
N LEU A 333 -11.33 -12.27 -21.26
CA LEU A 333 -10.30 -12.56 -20.26
C LEU A 333 -10.22 -14.07 -19.98
N VAL A 334 -11.36 -14.76 -19.92
CA VAL A 334 -11.40 -16.23 -19.88
C VAL A 334 -10.73 -16.83 -21.12
N GLN A 335 -10.94 -16.23 -22.30
CA GLN A 335 -10.29 -16.69 -23.52
C GLN A 335 -8.77 -16.46 -23.48
N ALA A 336 -8.29 -15.27 -23.09
CA ALA A 336 -6.87 -14.99 -22.92
C ALA A 336 -6.19 -15.95 -21.91
N GLN A 337 -6.87 -16.26 -20.80
CA GLN A 337 -6.39 -17.27 -19.83
C GLN A 337 -6.33 -18.67 -20.45
N ARG A 338 -7.29 -19.06 -21.28
CA ARG A 338 -7.24 -20.32 -22.02
C ARG A 338 -6.10 -20.32 -23.04
N ASP A 339 -5.83 -19.20 -23.70
CA ASP A 339 -4.76 -19.07 -24.69
C ASP A 339 -3.38 -19.25 -24.05
N VAL A 340 -3.16 -18.67 -22.86
CA VAL A 340 -2.00 -18.94 -22.00
C VAL A 340 -1.86 -20.45 -21.70
N THR A 341 -2.95 -21.13 -21.32
CA THR A 341 -2.85 -22.59 -21.08
C THR A 341 -2.62 -23.41 -22.35
N ARG A 342 -3.15 -22.97 -23.51
CA ARG A 342 -2.90 -23.61 -24.82
C ARG A 342 -1.46 -23.41 -25.28
N HIS A 343 -0.82 -22.30 -24.94
CA HIS A 343 0.61 -22.09 -25.17
C HIS A 343 1.44 -23.10 -24.39
N PHE A 344 1.28 -23.20 -23.05
CA PHE A 344 2.04 -24.19 -22.27
C PHE A 344 1.82 -25.64 -22.72
N GLN A 345 0.58 -26.01 -23.06
CA GLN A 345 0.28 -27.34 -23.59
C GLN A 345 0.92 -27.62 -24.96
N ARG A 346 1.06 -26.62 -25.83
CA ARG A 346 1.60 -26.80 -27.20
C ARG A 346 3.13 -26.66 -27.29
N THR A 347 3.69 -25.75 -26.50
CA THR A 347 5.11 -25.37 -26.56
C THR A 347 5.98 -26.23 -25.65
N TYR A 348 5.39 -26.79 -24.57
CA TYR A 348 6.12 -27.47 -23.50
C TYR A 348 5.48 -28.79 -23.03
N ASP A 349 4.44 -29.28 -23.73
CA ASP A 349 3.63 -30.46 -23.38
C ASP A 349 3.10 -30.47 -21.94
N CYS A 350 2.86 -29.28 -21.36
CA CYS A 350 2.41 -29.16 -19.98
C CYS A 350 0.97 -29.70 -19.81
N ILE A 351 0.80 -30.62 -18.86
CA ILE A 351 -0.53 -31.05 -18.41
C ILE A 351 -1.22 -29.88 -17.69
N ILE A 352 -2.35 -29.41 -18.25
CA ILE A 352 -3.13 -28.30 -17.72
C ILE A 352 -4.17 -28.82 -16.73
N HIS A 353 -3.94 -28.58 -15.45
CA HIS A 353 -4.82 -29.01 -14.37
C HIS A 353 -5.91 -27.97 -14.07
N LYS A 354 -7.14 -28.18 -14.56
CA LYS A 354 -8.30 -27.39 -14.13
C LYS A 354 -8.65 -27.73 -12.68
N VAL A 355 -8.72 -26.71 -11.81
CA VAL A 355 -8.92 -26.91 -10.36
C VAL A 355 -10.14 -26.18 -9.82
N ASN A 356 -10.77 -26.74 -8.79
CA ASN A 356 -11.69 -26.03 -7.91
C ASN A 356 -11.01 -25.88 -6.54
N ILE A 357 -11.05 -24.67 -5.97
CA ILE A 357 -10.43 -24.36 -4.68
C ILE A 357 -11.53 -23.92 -3.69
N PRO A 358 -12.25 -24.88 -3.05
CA PRO A 358 -13.23 -24.57 -2.01
C PRO A 358 -12.65 -23.66 -0.93
N GLY A 359 -13.35 -22.55 -0.66
CA GLY A 359 -12.90 -21.45 0.21
C GLY A 359 -12.53 -20.17 -0.57
N LEU A 360 -12.10 -20.26 -1.83
CA LEU A 360 -11.69 -19.10 -2.63
C LEU A 360 -12.84 -18.11 -2.88
N ASN A 361 -14.07 -18.59 -2.97
CA ASN A 361 -15.27 -17.76 -3.10
C ASN A 361 -15.62 -16.93 -1.84
N ARG A 362 -14.83 -17.07 -0.77
CA ARG A 362 -14.83 -16.22 0.42
C ARG A 362 -13.61 -15.28 0.47
N SER A 363 -13.00 -14.98 -0.69
CA SER A 363 -11.79 -14.15 -0.82
C SER A 363 -11.83 -12.84 -0.02
N TYR A 364 -12.97 -12.13 -0.02
CA TYR A 364 -13.12 -10.89 0.76
C TYR A 364 -13.10 -11.14 2.28
N GLN A 365 -13.79 -12.17 2.75
CA GLN A 365 -13.85 -12.55 4.17
C GLN A 365 -12.49 -13.04 4.67
N VAL A 366 -11.79 -13.85 3.87
CA VAL A 366 -10.41 -14.32 4.12
C VAL A 366 -9.45 -13.13 4.22
N TRP A 367 -9.56 -12.16 3.30
CA TRP A 367 -8.74 -10.95 3.33
C TRP A 367 -9.01 -10.06 4.53
N LYS A 368 -10.28 -9.82 4.87
CA LYS A 368 -10.63 -9.04 6.07
C LYS A 368 -10.18 -9.74 7.35
N GLU A 369 -10.38 -11.06 7.47
CA GLU A 369 -9.93 -11.84 8.64
C GLU A 369 -8.42 -11.70 8.85
N LYS A 370 -7.61 -11.71 7.78
CA LYS A 370 -6.17 -11.53 7.89
C LYS A 370 -5.75 -10.09 8.23
N LEU A 371 -6.46 -9.07 7.72
CA LEU A 371 -6.23 -7.67 8.10
C LEU A 371 -6.62 -7.37 9.55
N GLU A 372 -7.66 -8.03 10.07
CA GLU A 372 -8.02 -8.00 11.50
C GLU A 372 -6.90 -8.66 12.33
N GLU A 373 -6.39 -9.83 11.92
CA GLU A 373 -5.35 -10.60 12.64
C GLU A 373 -3.99 -9.89 12.70
N GLU A 374 -3.52 -9.28 11.60
CA GLU A 374 -2.24 -8.56 11.55
C GLU A 374 -2.31 -7.13 12.12
N GLY A 375 -3.51 -6.65 12.50
CA GLY A 375 -3.71 -5.25 12.88
C GLY A 375 -3.38 -4.28 11.74
N GLU A 376 -3.71 -4.63 10.50
CA GLU A 376 -3.50 -3.80 9.30
C GLU A 376 -4.77 -3.09 8.80
N GLU A 377 -5.96 -3.46 9.29
CA GLU A 377 -7.20 -2.69 9.04
C GLU A 377 -7.09 -1.25 9.59
N GLY A 378 -6.28 -1.04 10.64
CA GLY A 378 -5.95 0.26 11.20
C GLY A 378 -7.08 0.87 12.05
N ALA A 379 -7.08 2.20 12.17
CA ALA A 379 -8.22 2.92 12.75
C ALA A 379 -9.43 2.88 11.79
N PRO A 380 -10.67 3.01 12.28
CA PRO A 380 -11.84 3.12 11.40
C PRO A 380 -11.71 4.26 10.39
N MET A 381 -12.27 4.10 9.19
CA MET A 381 -12.08 5.06 8.07
C MET A 381 -12.45 6.50 8.43
N PHE A 382 -13.48 6.72 9.26
CA PHE A 382 -13.88 8.04 9.74
C PHE A 382 -12.86 8.73 10.66
N GLN A 383 -11.92 7.97 11.27
CA GLN A 383 -10.76 8.47 12.00
C GLN A 383 -9.55 8.66 11.06
N GLN A 384 -9.31 7.73 10.13
CA GLN A 384 -8.20 7.86 9.16
C GLN A 384 -8.32 9.11 8.28
N LEU A 385 -9.54 9.47 7.88
CA LEU A 385 -9.81 10.69 7.10
C LEU A 385 -9.60 11.98 7.93
N ALA A 386 -9.70 11.90 9.25
CA ALA A 386 -9.33 12.95 10.20
C ALA A 386 -7.83 12.89 10.62
N ASP A 387 -6.98 12.21 9.84
CA ASP A 387 -5.55 11.98 10.14
C ASP A 387 -5.29 11.35 11.52
N ASN A 388 -6.24 10.53 12.00
CA ASN A 388 -6.26 9.92 13.34
C ASN A 388 -6.24 10.93 14.51
N LYS A 389 -6.61 12.20 14.28
CA LYS A 389 -6.65 13.29 15.29
C LYS A 389 -8.05 13.56 15.85
N GLY A 390 -9.01 12.69 15.55
CA GLY A 390 -10.43 12.86 15.85
C GLY A 390 -11.27 12.08 14.85
N GLU A 391 -12.48 12.55 14.55
CA GLU A 391 -13.37 11.94 13.57
C GLU A 391 -13.95 12.97 12.61
N ILE A 392 -14.18 12.59 11.34
CA ILE A 392 -14.98 13.41 10.44
C ILE A 392 -16.47 13.32 10.76
N ASN A 393 -17.22 14.39 10.47
CA ASN A 393 -18.67 14.36 10.33
C ASN A 393 -18.98 14.15 8.84
N VAL A 394 -19.44 12.95 8.48
CA VAL A 394 -19.67 12.55 7.08
C VAL A 394 -20.69 13.47 6.40
N TRP A 395 -21.75 13.89 7.10
CA TRP A 395 -22.76 14.81 6.54
C TRP A 395 -22.17 16.19 6.25
N THR A 396 -21.32 16.73 7.14
CA THR A 396 -20.60 17.98 6.89
C THR A 396 -19.70 17.87 5.65
N GLU A 397 -19.01 16.74 5.45
CA GLU A 397 -18.15 16.55 4.28
C GLU A 397 -18.93 16.29 2.98
N VAL A 398 -20.10 15.65 3.04
CA VAL A 398 -21.04 15.54 1.91
C VAL A 398 -21.54 16.93 1.50
N THR A 399 -22.01 17.75 2.45
CA THR A 399 -22.45 19.13 2.15
C THR A 399 -21.30 19.99 1.62
N ARG A 400 -20.07 19.83 2.14
CA ARG A 400 -18.87 20.47 1.59
C ARG A 400 -18.60 20.04 0.14
N ALA A 401 -18.73 18.75 -0.17
CA ALA A 401 -18.56 18.24 -1.54
C ALA A 401 -19.63 18.78 -2.51
N LEU A 402 -20.90 18.90 -2.07
CA LEU A 402 -21.98 19.52 -2.85
C LEU A 402 -21.71 21.01 -3.12
N MET A 403 -21.11 21.73 -2.18
CA MET A 403 -20.63 23.11 -2.37
C MET A 403 -19.29 23.21 -3.16
N GLY A 404 -18.90 22.16 -3.90
CA GLY A 404 -17.65 22.09 -4.67
C GLY A 404 -16.37 21.98 -3.82
N ARG A 405 -16.45 22.12 -2.49
CA ARG A 405 -15.34 22.05 -1.54
C ARG A 405 -15.03 20.61 -1.15
N ARG A 406 -14.76 19.76 -2.15
CA ARG A 406 -14.42 18.33 -1.95
C ARG A 406 -13.21 18.21 -1.01
N HIS A 407 -13.40 17.52 0.11
CA HIS A 407 -12.37 17.24 1.11
C HIS A 407 -11.92 15.78 1.13
N HIS A 408 -12.78 14.88 0.67
CA HIS A 408 -12.57 13.43 0.56
C HIS A 408 -13.24 12.88 -0.70
N THR A 409 -12.89 11.66 -1.10
CA THR A 409 -13.55 10.94 -2.19
C THR A 409 -14.88 10.30 -1.74
N LEU A 410 -15.79 10.04 -2.70
CA LEU A 410 -17.08 9.41 -2.39
C LEU A 410 -16.93 7.98 -1.80
N PRO A 411 -16.04 7.11 -2.33
CA PRO A 411 -15.75 5.83 -1.69
C PRO A 411 -15.28 5.97 -0.24
N SER A 412 -14.40 6.93 0.06
CA SER A 412 -13.95 7.21 1.43
C SER A 412 -15.09 7.61 2.37
N LEU A 413 -15.98 8.51 1.92
CA LEU A 413 -17.12 8.96 2.74
C LEU A 413 -18.13 7.84 3.00
N VAL A 414 -18.37 6.95 2.02
CA VAL A 414 -19.26 5.79 2.17
C VAL A 414 -18.63 4.73 3.09
N GLN A 415 -17.33 4.46 2.96
CA GLN A 415 -16.60 3.59 3.90
C GLN A 415 -16.63 4.16 5.33
N ALA A 416 -16.49 5.48 5.49
CA ALA A 416 -16.59 6.17 6.78
C ALA A 416 -17.99 6.06 7.41
N PHE A 417 -19.06 6.22 6.62
CA PHE A 417 -20.44 6.03 7.06
C PHE A 417 -20.72 4.60 7.51
N LEU A 418 -20.39 3.62 6.68
CA LEU A 418 -20.57 2.19 7.00
C LEU A 418 -19.74 1.80 8.24
N GLY A 419 -18.54 2.36 8.39
CA GLY A 419 -17.71 2.18 9.58
C GLY A 419 -18.41 2.66 10.86
N LYS A 420 -19.02 3.86 10.86
CA LYS A 420 -19.75 4.36 12.04
C LYS A 420 -20.96 3.48 12.36
N LEU A 421 -21.75 3.09 11.36
CA LEU A 421 -22.90 2.21 11.55
C LEU A 421 -22.52 0.84 12.15
N VAL A 422 -21.38 0.26 11.74
CA VAL A 422 -20.88 -0.99 12.33
C VAL A 422 -20.46 -0.82 13.79
N VAL A 423 -19.81 0.30 14.15
CA VAL A 423 -19.44 0.61 15.54
C VAL A 423 -20.68 0.82 16.41
N GLU A 424 -21.67 1.57 15.93
CA GLU A 424 -22.92 1.83 16.62
C GLU A 424 -23.73 0.55 16.84
N VAL A 425 -23.87 -0.31 15.82
CA VAL A 425 -24.53 -1.62 15.96
C VAL A 425 -23.77 -2.55 16.91
N ARG A 426 -22.43 -2.51 16.95
CA ARG A 426 -21.63 -3.23 17.96
C ARG A 426 -21.91 -2.70 19.37
N PHE A 427 -21.97 -1.38 19.56
CA PHE A 427 -22.27 -0.75 20.85
C PHE A 427 -23.68 -1.06 21.34
N LEU A 428 -24.70 -0.97 20.47
CA LEU A 428 -26.08 -1.33 20.82
C LEU A 428 -26.23 -2.82 21.18
N ARG A 429 -25.48 -3.72 20.51
CA ARG A 429 -25.42 -5.15 20.90
C ARG A 429 -24.75 -5.35 22.26
N TYR A 430 -23.68 -4.61 22.55
CA TYR A 430 -23.02 -4.63 23.86
C TYR A 430 -23.97 -4.14 24.96
N GLN A 431 -24.59 -2.96 24.79
CA GLN A 431 -25.59 -2.44 25.72
C GLN A 431 -26.73 -3.44 25.97
N ARG A 432 -27.24 -4.08 24.91
CA ARG A 432 -28.26 -5.13 25.04
C ARG A 432 -27.77 -6.37 25.78
N LYS A 433 -26.51 -6.82 25.61
CA LYS A 433 -25.97 -7.94 26.40
C LYS A 433 -25.87 -7.60 27.89
N VAL A 434 -25.39 -6.40 28.23
CA VAL A 434 -25.29 -5.90 29.62
C VAL A 434 -26.68 -5.77 30.26
N LEU A 435 -27.62 -5.10 29.59
CA LEU A 435 -29.00 -4.92 30.08
C LEU A 435 -29.78 -6.24 30.28
N MET A 436 -29.39 -7.32 29.59
CA MET A 436 -29.96 -8.66 29.75
C MET A 436 -29.32 -9.46 30.89
N GLY A 437 -28.48 -8.84 31.74
CA GLY A 437 -27.79 -9.50 32.87
C GLY A 437 -26.71 -10.50 32.46
N ARG A 438 -26.30 -10.53 31.18
CA ARG A 438 -25.38 -11.53 30.63
C ARG A 438 -23.91 -11.10 30.69
N GLU A 439 -23.49 -10.52 31.82
CA GLU A 439 -22.14 -9.96 31.97
C GLU A 439 -21.03 -11.01 31.80
N GLU A 440 -21.23 -12.25 32.27
CA GLU A 440 -20.29 -13.36 32.03
C GLU A 440 -20.17 -13.74 30.54
N ALA A 441 -21.28 -13.68 29.78
CA ALA A 441 -21.29 -13.91 28.34
C ALA A 441 -20.92 -12.65 27.52
N VAL A 442 -20.58 -11.54 28.19
CA VAL A 442 -19.79 -10.44 27.65
C VAL A 442 -18.31 -10.70 27.93
N TRP A 443 -17.96 -11.18 29.13
CA TRP A 443 -16.57 -11.53 29.47
C TRP A 443 -16.04 -12.69 28.61
N LYS A 444 -16.76 -13.80 28.43
CA LYS A 444 -16.33 -14.88 27.51
C LYS A 444 -16.10 -14.41 26.07
N ASP A 445 -16.95 -13.50 25.59
CA ASP A 445 -16.82 -12.82 24.27
C ASP A 445 -15.58 -11.90 24.18
N MET A 446 -14.97 -11.54 25.33
CA MET A 446 -13.89 -10.57 25.47
C MET A 446 -12.55 -11.16 25.92
N SER A 447 -12.54 -12.27 26.68
CA SER A 447 -11.30 -12.98 27.09
C SER A 447 -10.83 -13.98 26.04
N GLY A 448 -11.76 -14.65 25.35
CA GLY A 448 -11.43 -15.74 24.41
C GLY A 448 -11.10 -17.08 25.07
N ASP A 449 -11.26 -17.19 26.41
CA ASP A 449 -11.07 -18.44 27.16
C ASP A 449 -12.33 -19.32 27.10
N ASP A 450 -12.32 -20.29 26.18
CA ASP A 450 -13.17 -21.48 26.26
C ASP A 450 -12.43 -22.64 26.94
N THR A 451 -12.15 -22.47 28.23
CA THR A 451 -11.81 -23.56 29.15
C THR A 451 -13.09 -24.25 29.62
N THR A 452 -13.69 -25.05 28.73
CA THR A 452 -14.70 -26.04 29.10
C THR A 452 -14.14 -27.45 28.90
N SER A 453 -13.34 -27.89 29.88
CA SER A 453 -12.94 -29.28 30.07
C SER A 453 -13.23 -29.64 31.53
N GLU A 454 -14.21 -30.53 31.69
CA GLU A 454 -14.42 -31.47 32.81
C GLU A 454 -13.63 -31.22 34.11
N ALA A 455 -14.35 -30.75 35.13
CA ALA A 455 -13.98 -30.91 36.54
C ALA A 455 -15.27 -30.93 37.39
N GLU A 456 -15.67 -32.13 37.83
CA GLU A 456 -16.60 -32.29 38.95
C GLU A 456 -15.84 -32.06 40.28
N ASP A 457 -16.57 -31.81 41.36
CA ASP A 457 -16.11 -31.68 42.75
C ASP A 457 -14.86 -30.83 43.05
N SER A 458 -15.10 -29.61 43.55
CA SER A 458 -14.61 -29.22 44.89
C SER A 458 -15.20 -27.90 45.39
N SER A 459 -15.50 -27.83 46.69
CA SER A 459 -16.12 -26.67 47.33
C SER A 459 -15.08 -25.69 47.91
N SER A 460 -14.85 -24.55 47.25
CA SER A 460 -14.11 -23.42 47.85
C SER A 460 -14.53 -22.06 47.30
N SER A 461 -14.93 -21.14 48.17
CA SER A 461 -15.48 -19.82 47.81
C SER A 461 -14.40 -18.78 47.48
N PRO A 462 -14.48 -18.03 46.37
CA PRO A 462 -13.52 -16.98 46.03
C PRO A 462 -13.99 -15.59 46.49
N SER A 463 -13.54 -15.13 47.67
CA SER A 463 -13.80 -13.77 48.18
C SER A 463 -12.49 -12.96 48.34
N SER A 464 -12.04 -12.32 47.27
CA SER A 464 -10.86 -11.44 47.28
C SER A 464 -11.25 -9.96 47.46
N PRO A 465 -10.96 -9.30 48.61
CA PRO A 465 -11.41 -7.93 48.88
C PRO A 465 -10.79 -6.83 48.02
N GLY A 466 -9.90 -7.16 47.08
CA GLY A 466 -9.40 -6.24 46.06
C GLY A 466 -10.36 -6.10 44.87
N VAL A 467 -10.95 -7.21 44.42
CA VAL A 467 -11.81 -7.24 43.22
C VAL A 467 -13.13 -6.49 43.47
N GLN A 468 -13.75 -6.69 44.65
CA GLN A 468 -14.94 -5.93 45.08
C GLN A 468 -14.69 -4.41 45.00
N ARG A 469 -13.57 -3.93 45.56
CA ARG A 469 -13.26 -2.49 45.67
C ARG A 469 -13.00 -1.84 44.31
N GLU A 470 -12.39 -2.55 43.36
CA GLU A 470 -12.22 -2.02 42.01
C GLU A 470 -13.56 -1.99 41.22
N ILE A 471 -14.46 -2.93 41.47
CA ILE A 471 -15.83 -2.90 40.91
C ILE A 471 -16.62 -1.69 41.46
N GLU A 472 -16.56 -1.45 42.78
CA GLU A 472 -17.25 -0.31 43.42
C GLU A 472 -16.70 1.04 42.93
N TRP A 473 -15.37 1.20 42.87
CA TRP A 473 -14.75 2.42 42.36
C TRP A 473 -15.13 2.71 40.91
N ARG A 474 -15.16 1.67 40.05
CA ARG A 474 -15.56 1.82 38.64
C ARG A 474 -17.06 2.14 38.48
N LYS A 475 -17.93 1.70 39.38
CA LYS A 475 -19.37 2.08 39.41
C LYS A 475 -19.56 3.56 39.76
N ASP A 476 -18.90 4.05 40.82
CA ASP A 476 -18.97 5.46 41.24
C ASP A 476 -18.49 6.43 40.13
N VAL A 477 -17.46 6.05 39.36
CA VAL A 477 -16.98 6.80 38.19
C VAL A 477 -18.03 6.90 37.06
N VAL A 478 -18.94 5.92 36.94
CA VAL A 478 -20.06 5.95 35.98
C VAL A 478 -21.22 6.78 36.52
N GLU A 479 -21.54 6.68 37.80
CA GLU A 479 -22.60 7.46 38.46
C GLU A 479 -22.34 8.96 38.35
N ARG A 480 -21.10 9.41 38.66
CA ARG A 480 -20.67 10.82 38.59
C ARG A 480 -20.69 11.42 37.18
N ARG A 481 -20.80 10.61 36.12
CA ARG A 481 -20.95 11.06 34.74
C ARG A 481 -22.40 11.26 34.30
N LYS A 482 -23.39 10.74 35.06
CA LYS A 482 -24.82 10.96 34.77
C LYS A 482 -25.29 12.33 35.25
N SER A 483 -24.68 12.88 36.30
CA SER A 483 -25.09 14.15 36.92
C SER A 483 -24.54 15.42 36.23
N THR A 484 -23.69 15.28 35.21
CA THR A 484 -22.96 16.40 34.60
C THR A 484 -23.57 16.93 33.28
N SER A 485 -24.77 16.47 32.89
CA SER A 485 -25.43 16.85 31.63
C SER A 485 -26.41 18.04 31.73
N LEU A 486 -26.51 18.70 32.89
CA LEU A 486 -27.40 19.85 33.12
C LEU A 486 -26.71 20.91 33.98
N LEU A 487 -26.18 21.96 33.35
CA LEU A 487 -26.06 23.35 33.86
C LEU A 487 -25.32 24.24 32.84
N SER A 488 -25.72 25.50 32.72
CA SER A 488 -25.08 26.51 31.87
C SER A 488 -23.83 27.11 32.51
N PRO A 489 -22.84 27.61 31.73
CA PRO A 489 -21.61 28.16 32.29
C PRO A 489 -21.79 29.58 32.89
N PRO A 490 -21.19 29.88 34.05
CA PRO A 490 -21.08 31.24 34.58
C PRO A 490 -19.95 32.04 33.91
N SER A 491 -19.98 33.37 34.08
CA SER A 491 -19.00 34.33 33.54
C SER A 491 -17.78 34.54 34.47
N PRO A 492 -16.67 35.17 34.01
CA PRO A 492 -15.40 35.17 34.75
C PRO A 492 -15.13 36.45 35.57
N TRP A 493 -14.97 36.32 36.89
CA TRP A 493 -14.25 37.25 37.78
C TRP A 493 -13.86 36.56 39.10
N GLU A 494 -12.77 37.04 39.73
CA GLU A 494 -12.26 36.83 41.12
C GLU A 494 -12.18 35.38 41.69
N VAL A 495 -11.09 34.84 42.24
CA VAL A 495 -9.89 35.30 42.99
C VAL A 495 -10.13 35.66 44.47
N THR A 496 -9.93 34.71 45.39
CA THR A 496 -9.01 34.82 46.58
C THR A 496 -9.00 33.57 47.49
N ASN A 497 -7.91 33.43 48.27
CA ASN A 497 -7.74 32.75 49.58
C ASN A 497 -8.37 31.35 49.82
N ARG A 498 -7.55 30.33 50.14
CA ARG A 498 -6.86 30.25 51.44
C ARG A 498 -5.57 29.41 51.44
N LYS A 499 -4.59 29.85 52.23
CA LYS A 499 -3.60 28.99 52.92
C LYS A 499 -4.19 28.52 54.28
N ASP A 500 -3.59 27.76 55.19
CA ASP A 500 -2.26 27.11 55.38
C ASP A 500 -2.49 26.01 56.48
N SER A 501 -1.61 25.08 56.89
CA SER A 501 -0.24 24.67 56.51
C SER A 501 0.00 23.23 57.02
N ARG A 502 1.13 22.58 56.64
CA ARG A 502 1.88 21.68 57.56
C ARG A 502 3.34 21.54 57.11
N GLU A 503 4.27 21.52 58.06
CA GLU A 503 5.71 21.71 57.82
C GLU A 503 6.57 20.75 58.66
N ARG A 504 7.84 20.53 58.25
CA ARG A 504 8.96 19.85 58.97
C ARG A 504 8.81 18.33 59.14
N ARG A 505 9.82 17.53 58.77
CA ARG A 505 11.15 17.54 59.41
C ARG A 505 12.27 16.99 58.50
N ASN A 506 13.50 17.46 58.71
CA ASN A 506 14.72 16.87 58.13
C ASN A 506 15.38 15.91 59.13
N SER A 507 15.93 14.78 58.65
CA SER A 507 17.35 14.38 58.80
C SER A 507 17.58 12.89 58.51
N LEU A 508 18.67 12.58 57.80
CA LEU A 508 19.72 11.58 58.15
C LEU A 508 20.69 11.41 56.96
N GLU A 509 21.93 11.06 57.26
CA GLU A 509 23.06 10.98 56.32
C GLU A 509 23.45 9.52 56.01
N TRP A 510 24.16 9.26 54.91
CA TRP A 510 25.59 8.86 54.95
C TRP A 510 26.21 8.77 53.53
N LYS A 511 27.55 8.66 53.50
CA LYS A 511 28.53 8.68 52.41
C LYS A 511 28.49 7.44 51.48
N ASP A 512 29.21 7.34 50.35
CA ASP A 512 30.21 8.26 49.73
C ASP A 512 29.88 8.52 48.21
N SER A 513 30.67 8.36 47.14
CA SER A 513 32.03 7.81 46.86
C SER A 513 32.70 8.47 45.62
N TRP A 514 34.00 8.24 45.46
CA TRP A 514 34.91 8.78 44.41
C TRP A 514 34.97 7.81 43.18
N GLU A 515 35.53 8.12 42.00
CA GLU A 515 36.64 9.04 41.64
C GLU A 515 36.45 9.86 40.35
N ARG A 516 37.30 10.88 40.19
CA ARG A 516 37.73 11.47 38.91
C ARG A 516 39.25 11.64 38.92
N ARG A 517 39.92 11.48 37.77
CA ARG A 517 41.18 12.13 37.31
C ARG A 517 41.65 11.47 36.00
N ASP A 518 42.37 12.11 35.07
CA ASP A 518 42.59 13.54 34.79
C ASP A 518 43.20 13.67 33.36
N SER A 519 43.70 14.86 33.04
CA SER A 519 44.78 15.19 32.09
C SER A 519 44.38 15.95 30.82
N LYS A 520 45.35 16.70 30.28
CA LYS A 520 45.16 17.82 29.36
C LYS A 520 45.98 17.65 28.08
N GLU A 521 45.47 18.28 27.02
CA GLU A 521 46.23 19.17 26.11
C GLU A 521 47.49 18.64 25.40
N ARG A 522 47.42 18.57 24.05
CA ARG A 522 48.55 18.90 23.16
C ARG A 522 48.06 19.48 21.82
N ARG A 523 48.90 20.30 21.19
CA ARG A 523 48.64 21.07 19.94
C ARG A 523 49.33 20.45 18.71
N ARG A 524 49.05 21.03 17.53
CA ARG A 524 49.58 20.80 16.15
C ARG A 524 48.65 19.88 15.31
N SER A 525 48.37 20.15 14.02
CA SER A 525 48.75 21.29 13.15
C SER A 525 47.78 21.48 11.95
N ASN A 526 47.77 22.69 11.38
CA ASN A 526 47.06 23.13 10.13
C ASN A 526 47.94 22.82 8.88
N PRO A 527 47.60 23.20 7.61
CA PRO A 527 46.36 23.69 6.95
C PRO A 527 45.87 22.71 5.84
N PHE A 528 44.92 22.94 4.92
CA PHE A 528 44.42 24.14 4.19
C PHE A 528 42.94 24.01 3.79
N LEU A 529 42.16 25.10 3.85
CA LEU A 529 40.99 25.39 3.00
C LEU A 529 40.47 26.82 3.26
N LEU A 530 40.56 27.73 2.28
CA LEU A 530 39.91 29.07 2.31
C LEU A 530 39.50 29.54 0.89
N PRO A 531 38.57 30.51 0.74
CA PRO A 531 37.66 30.56 -0.41
C PRO A 531 37.56 31.92 -1.15
N TYR A 532 36.85 31.94 -2.28
CA TYR A 532 36.14 33.13 -2.83
C TYR A 532 34.74 32.67 -3.28
N VAL A 533 33.58 33.30 -3.02
CA VAL A 533 33.12 34.72 -2.86
C VAL A 533 32.53 35.29 -4.16
N HIS A 534 31.29 35.81 -4.06
CA HIS A 534 30.70 36.84 -4.94
C HIS A 534 29.66 37.67 -4.14
N PRO A 535 29.25 38.88 -4.59
CA PRO A 535 29.07 40.02 -3.68
C PRO A 535 27.61 40.52 -3.52
N PRO A 536 27.36 41.44 -2.57
CA PRO A 536 26.02 41.95 -2.25
C PRO A 536 25.63 43.24 -3.00
N MET A 537 24.33 43.53 -3.03
CA MET A 537 23.79 44.89 -3.06
C MET A 537 22.84 45.11 -1.87
N ALA A 538 22.60 46.37 -1.50
CA ALA A 538 22.05 46.78 -0.20
C ALA A 538 20.76 47.65 -0.36
N PRO A 539 20.29 48.42 0.64
CA PRO A 539 19.33 47.87 1.61
C PRO A 539 18.08 48.75 1.83
N SER A 540 17.10 48.26 2.61
CA SER A 540 16.11 49.12 3.27
C SER A 540 15.82 48.70 4.72
N GLU A 541 16.01 49.67 5.61
CA GLU A 541 15.43 49.87 6.95
C GLU A 541 15.33 48.69 7.95
N VAL A 542 16.36 48.53 8.78
CA VAL A 542 16.29 47.81 10.06
C VAL A 542 15.91 48.77 11.20
N ARG A 543 14.75 48.56 11.84
CA ARG A 543 14.44 49.17 13.15
C ARG A 543 15.01 48.32 14.28
N ARG A 544 16.15 48.73 14.85
CA ARG A 544 16.84 48.04 15.96
C ARG A 544 16.05 48.05 17.28
N ARG A 545 15.96 46.88 17.94
CA ARG A 545 16.01 46.63 19.41
C ARG A 545 15.80 45.13 19.66
N LYS A 546 16.49 44.45 20.57
CA LYS A 546 17.78 44.70 21.26
C LYS A 546 18.23 43.35 21.84
N ASP A 547 19.52 43.02 21.82
CA ASP A 547 20.00 41.71 22.28
C ASP A 547 19.86 41.51 23.79
N SER A 548 19.44 40.30 24.19
CA SER A 548 19.85 39.68 25.46
C SER A 548 19.97 38.16 25.28
N HIS A 549 21.12 37.61 25.65
CA HIS A 549 21.46 36.20 25.46
C HIS A 549 20.76 35.25 26.45
N ASP A 550 20.92 33.96 26.15
CA ASP A 550 20.81 32.81 27.05
C ASP A 550 19.41 32.36 27.52
N ARG A 551 18.97 31.20 26.98
CA ARG A 551 18.25 30.16 27.73
C ARG A 551 18.26 28.82 27.00
N LYS A 552 18.77 27.79 27.67
CA LYS A 552 18.68 26.40 27.26
C LYS A 552 17.30 25.77 27.53
N ASP A 553 17.01 24.70 26.79
CA ASP A 553 16.24 23.51 27.21
C ASP A 553 14.93 23.71 28.00
N THR A 554 13.85 24.15 27.36
CA THR A 554 12.48 24.07 27.93
C THR A 554 11.35 23.88 26.88
N TRP A 555 11.45 22.89 25.97
CA TRP A 555 10.37 22.57 25.02
C TRP A 555 9.47 21.38 25.39
N GLU A 556 9.87 20.50 26.32
CA GLU A 556 9.09 19.29 26.66
C GLU A 556 7.94 19.50 27.67
N ARG A 557 7.69 20.72 28.16
CA ARG A 557 6.76 20.98 29.29
C ARG A 557 5.47 21.74 28.99
N LYS A 558 5.15 22.05 27.72
CA LYS A 558 3.85 22.66 27.34
C LYS A 558 2.82 21.68 26.75
N ASP A 559 3.24 20.60 26.11
CA ASP A 559 2.36 19.66 25.39
C ASP A 559 1.49 18.74 26.29
N SER A 560 1.60 18.89 27.62
CA SER A 560 0.98 18.01 28.62
C SER A 560 -0.32 18.55 29.25
N ARG A 561 -0.75 19.77 28.93
CA ARG A 561 -1.96 20.39 29.54
C ARG A 561 -3.23 20.37 28.70
N GLU A 562 -3.15 20.26 27.37
CA GLU A 562 -4.35 20.21 26.50
C GLU A 562 -4.90 18.78 26.31
N ARG A 563 -4.13 17.74 26.63
CA ARG A 563 -4.49 16.32 26.45
C ARG A 563 -5.53 15.77 27.46
N LYS A 564 -6.42 16.59 28.04
CA LYS A 564 -7.30 16.18 29.15
C LYS A 564 -8.78 15.93 28.84
N ASN A 565 -9.30 16.35 27.68
CA ASN A 565 -10.73 16.21 27.32
C ASN A 565 -11.00 15.33 26.07
N SER A 566 -10.12 14.38 25.77
CA SER A 566 -10.33 13.39 24.70
C SER A 566 -9.85 11.99 25.12
N VAL A 567 -10.74 11.24 25.78
CA VAL A 567 -10.53 9.79 25.98
C VAL A 567 -10.84 9.08 24.65
N PRO A 568 -9.87 8.40 24.01
CA PRO A 568 -10.15 7.64 22.80
C PRO A 568 -11.07 6.46 23.12
N ILE A 569 -12.07 6.21 22.27
CA ILE A 569 -12.92 5.02 22.37
C ILE A 569 -12.10 3.81 21.88
N VAL A 570 -11.35 3.21 22.79
CA VAL A 570 -10.67 1.92 22.56
C VAL A 570 -11.74 0.83 22.55
N LEU A 571 -12.25 0.52 21.37
CA LEU A 571 -13.08 -0.66 21.15
C LEU A 571 -12.23 -1.92 21.42
N PRO A 572 -12.69 -2.88 22.25
CA PRO A 572 -11.98 -4.14 22.44
C PRO A 572 -11.77 -4.87 21.11
N GLN A 573 -10.53 -5.26 20.81
CA GLN A 573 -10.25 -6.20 19.73
C GLN A 573 -10.69 -7.60 20.18
N ALA A 574 -11.73 -8.12 19.53
CA ALA A 574 -12.24 -9.46 19.83
C ALA A 574 -11.17 -10.52 19.56
N HIS A 575 -10.57 -11.05 20.63
CA HIS A 575 -9.70 -12.22 20.55
C HIS A 575 -10.55 -13.42 20.16
N ARG A 576 -10.42 -13.88 18.92
CA ARG A 576 -11.05 -15.14 18.48
C ARG A 576 -10.32 -16.33 19.13
N PRO A 577 -11.04 -17.40 19.51
CA PRO A 577 -10.41 -18.60 20.07
C PRO A 577 -9.46 -19.26 19.07
N ARG A 578 -8.56 -20.14 19.57
CA ARG A 578 -7.45 -20.78 18.84
C ARG A 578 -7.86 -21.84 17.79
N GLY A 579 -8.99 -21.65 17.10
CA GLY A 579 -9.37 -22.46 15.95
C GLY A 579 -8.53 -22.14 14.70
N GLU A 580 -8.54 -23.05 13.72
CA GLU A 580 -7.92 -22.81 12.42
C GLU A 580 -8.71 -21.74 11.65
N THR A 581 -8.09 -20.59 11.39
CA THR A 581 -8.72 -19.48 10.66
C THR A 581 -8.95 -19.85 9.19
N GLN A 582 -9.97 -19.27 8.56
CA GLN A 582 -10.33 -19.59 7.17
C GLN A 582 -9.18 -19.27 6.20
N TRP A 583 -8.38 -18.25 6.51
CA TRP A 583 -7.17 -17.93 5.75
C TRP A 583 -6.07 -19.02 5.88
N LYS A 584 -5.84 -19.62 7.06
CA LYS A 584 -4.80 -20.65 7.27
C LYS A 584 -5.13 -21.93 6.49
N ALA A 585 -6.37 -22.40 6.59
CA ALA A 585 -6.84 -23.57 5.86
C ALA A 585 -6.72 -23.40 4.34
N LEU A 586 -7.08 -22.21 3.82
CA LEU A 586 -6.96 -21.91 2.40
C LEU A 586 -5.49 -21.75 1.96
N GLN A 587 -4.62 -21.16 2.79
CA GLN A 587 -3.19 -21.05 2.51
C GLN A 587 -2.55 -22.44 2.42
N MET A 588 -2.74 -23.30 3.43
CA MET A 588 -2.18 -24.65 3.41
C MET A 588 -2.69 -25.47 2.22
N LYS A 589 -3.96 -25.31 1.84
CA LYS A 589 -4.54 -25.99 0.68
C LYS A 589 -3.90 -25.55 -0.65
N ILE A 590 -3.69 -24.25 -0.85
CA ILE A 590 -3.04 -23.74 -2.06
C ILE A 590 -1.53 -24.05 -2.05
N GLN A 591 -0.83 -23.96 -0.91
CA GLN A 591 0.58 -24.31 -0.82
C GLN A 591 0.82 -25.80 -1.11
N ARG A 592 -0.06 -26.70 -0.66
CA ARG A 592 0.00 -28.14 -1.02
C ARG A 592 -0.30 -28.41 -2.49
N LEU A 593 -1.12 -27.58 -3.14
CA LEU A 593 -1.40 -27.67 -4.58
C LEU A 593 -0.18 -27.23 -5.42
N LEU A 594 0.40 -26.07 -5.08
CA LEU A 594 1.48 -25.46 -5.85
C LEU A 594 2.87 -26.07 -5.54
N GLY A 595 3.20 -26.29 -4.28
CA GLY A 595 4.51 -26.81 -3.87
C GLY A 595 5.68 -25.92 -4.35
N GLU A 596 6.70 -26.55 -4.93
CA GLU A 596 7.92 -25.90 -5.43
C GLU A 596 8.03 -25.83 -6.97
N SER A 597 7.05 -26.36 -7.70
CA SER A 597 7.06 -26.43 -9.18
C SER A 597 5.70 -26.17 -9.84
N GLY A 598 4.66 -25.91 -9.05
CA GLY A 598 3.32 -25.59 -9.53
C GLY A 598 3.04 -24.09 -9.53
N VAL A 599 2.25 -23.66 -10.51
CA VAL A 599 1.71 -22.30 -10.61
C VAL A 599 0.22 -22.35 -10.90
N LEU A 600 -0.53 -21.36 -10.41
CA LEU A 600 -1.94 -21.16 -10.77
C LEU A 600 -2.06 -19.96 -11.70
N ILE A 601 -2.58 -20.20 -12.90
CA ILE A 601 -3.05 -19.14 -13.81
C ILE A 601 -4.46 -18.73 -13.37
N TYR A 602 -4.65 -17.43 -13.10
CA TYR A 602 -5.86 -16.89 -12.48
C TYR A 602 -6.23 -15.50 -13.04
N PRO A 603 -7.50 -15.08 -13.07
CA PRO A 603 -7.90 -13.76 -13.56
C PRO A 603 -7.32 -12.61 -12.71
N SER A 604 -6.78 -11.57 -13.36
CA SER A 604 -6.24 -10.38 -12.66
C SER A 604 -7.35 -9.48 -12.11
N HIS A 605 -8.47 -9.41 -12.80
CA HIS A 605 -9.70 -8.72 -12.42
C HIS A 605 -10.83 -9.31 -13.29
N PRO A 606 -12.11 -9.34 -12.86
CA PRO A 606 -13.17 -9.96 -13.66
C PRO A 606 -13.53 -9.16 -14.92
N THR A 607 -13.23 -7.86 -14.98
CA THR A 607 -13.43 -7.03 -16.18
C THR A 607 -12.14 -6.36 -16.63
N MET A 608 -12.07 -5.97 -17.90
CA MET A 608 -11.06 -4.98 -18.34
C MET A 608 -11.21 -3.65 -17.59
N ALA A 609 -10.24 -2.74 -17.75
CA ALA A 609 -10.20 -1.42 -17.12
C ALA A 609 -11.56 -0.69 -17.17
N PRO A 610 -12.27 -0.51 -16.03
CA PRO A 610 -13.63 0.03 -16.03
C PRO A 610 -13.63 1.56 -16.19
N TYR A 611 -14.79 2.14 -16.50
CA TYR A 611 -14.98 3.59 -16.53
C TYR A 611 -14.75 4.22 -15.15
N HIS A 612 -14.41 5.51 -15.13
CA HIS A 612 -14.25 6.21 -13.85
C HIS A 612 -15.51 6.13 -12.98
N SER A 613 -15.31 5.88 -11.67
CA SER A 613 -16.38 5.65 -10.67
C SER A 613 -17.22 4.38 -10.86
N GLU A 614 -17.06 3.59 -11.93
CA GLU A 614 -17.68 2.26 -12.06
C GLU A 614 -17.19 1.30 -10.96
N SER A 615 -15.99 1.56 -10.43
CA SER A 615 -15.42 0.92 -9.24
C SER A 615 -16.38 0.92 -8.04
N PHE A 616 -17.20 1.97 -7.88
CA PHE A 616 -18.17 2.13 -6.79
C PHE A 616 -19.35 1.15 -6.86
N LEU A 617 -19.76 0.74 -8.07
CA LEU A 617 -20.89 -0.19 -8.28
C LEU A 617 -20.46 -1.67 -8.30
N ARG A 618 -19.15 -1.94 -8.30
CA ARG A 618 -18.57 -3.28 -8.21
C ARG A 618 -17.45 -3.35 -7.15
N PRO A 619 -17.68 -2.85 -5.92
CA PRO A 619 -16.61 -2.47 -4.99
C PRO A 619 -15.72 -3.63 -4.52
N LEU A 620 -16.21 -4.88 -4.61
CA LEU A 620 -15.52 -6.09 -4.15
C LEU A 620 -14.72 -6.82 -5.24
N ASN A 621 -14.64 -6.32 -6.47
CA ASN A 621 -13.93 -7.01 -7.55
C ASN A 621 -12.40 -7.10 -7.34
N PHE A 622 -11.83 -6.27 -6.47
CA PHE A 622 -10.44 -6.42 -5.99
C PHE A 622 -10.17 -7.74 -5.22
N SER A 623 -11.22 -8.49 -4.84
CA SER A 623 -11.09 -9.79 -4.16
C SER A 623 -10.24 -10.80 -4.95
N TYR A 624 -10.25 -10.74 -6.28
CA TYR A 624 -9.43 -11.57 -7.18
C TYR A 624 -7.92 -11.42 -6.94
N THR A 625 -7.48 -10.25 -6.47
CA THR A 625 -6.09 -10.00 -6.08
C THR A 625 -5.88 -10.09 -4.57
N ALA A 626 -6.87 -9.67 -3.78
CA ALA A 626 -6.76 -9.52 -2.34
C ALA A 626 -6.55 -10.83 -1.57
N VAL A 627 -7.10 -11.94 -2.05
CA VAL A 627 -6.89 -13.24 -1.41
C VAL A 627 -5.40 -13.63 -1.40
N PHE A 628 -4.65 -13.38 -2.47
CA PHE A 628 -3.21 -13.67 -2.50
C PHE A 628 -2.35 -12.70 -1.67
N ASN A 629 -2.90 -11.57 -1.20
CA ASN A 629 -2.29 -10.81 -0.10
C ASN A 629 -2.47 -11.56 1.22
N ALA A 630 -3.70 -11.93 1.54
CA ALA A 630 -4.06 -12.59 2.80
C ALA A 630 -3.36 -13.94 3.00
N LEU A 631 -3.08 -14.65 1.91
CA LEU A 631 -2.38 -15.94 1.89
C LEU A 631 -0.87 -15.81 1.62
N GLY A 632 -0.33 -14.59 1.50
CA GLY A 632 1.11 -14.30 1.37
C GLY A 632 1.78 -14.62 0.01
N PHE A 633 1.24 -15.55 -0.78
CA PHE A 633 1.83 -16.09 -2.03
C PHE A 633 2.42 -15.05 -2.99
N PRO A 634 3.53 -15.35 -3.69
CA PRO A 634 4.06 -14.49 -4.74
C PRO A 634 3.15 -14.52 -5.98
N VAL A 635 2.96 -13.37 -6.60
CA VAL A 635 2.10 -13.23 -7.79
C VAL A 635 2.67 -12.23 -8.77
N THR A 636 2.87 -12.65 -10.03
CA THR A 636 3.14 -11.74 -11.15
C THR A 636 1.86 -11.52 -11.96
N GLN A 637 1.44 -10.27 -12.13
CA GLN A 637 0.51 -9.87 -13.19
C GLN A 637 1.30 -9.80 -14.51
N VAL A 638 0.78 -10.50 -15.53
CA VAL A 638 1.36 -10.61 -16.87
C VAL A 638 0.39 -9.99 -17.89
N PRO A 639 0.79 -8.98 -18.69
CA PRO A 639 0.01 -8.48 -19.81
C PRO A 639 0.13 -9.40 -21.03
N LEU A 640 -0.92 -9.46 -21.85
CA LEU A 640 -1.05 -10.37 -22.99
C LEU A 640 -1.48 -9.60 -24.25
N GLY A 641 -0.87 -8.42 -24.48
CA GLY A 641 -1.29 -7.50 -25.53
C GLY A 641 -2.66 -6.85 -25.25
N LEU A 642 -3.37 -6.47 -26.31
CA LEU A 642 -4.63 -5.72 -26.26
C LEU A 642 -5.80 -6.54 -26.82
N ALA A 643 -6.98 -6.38 -26.22
CA ALA A 643 -8.25 -6.84 -26.76
C ALA A 643 -8.69 -6.00 -27.97
N PRO A 644 -9.66 -6.46 -28.79
CA PRO A 644 -10.16 -5.72 -29.96
C PRO A 644 -10.76 -4.32 -29.68
N ASN A 645 -11.03 -3.99 -28.41
CA ASN A 645 -11.48 -2.65 -27.99
C ASN A 645 -10.32 -1.70 -27.63
N GLY A 646 -9.06 -2.15 -27.75
CA GLY A 646 -7.85 -1.39 -27.41
C GLY A 646 -7.49 -1.36 -25.92
N LEU A 647 -8.12 -2.17 -25.07
CA LEU A 647 -7.78 -2.30 -23.65
C LEU A 647 -6.89 -3.53 -23.39
N PRO A 648 -6.02 -3.51 -22.36
CA PRO A 648 -5.14 -4.64 -22.05
C PRO A 648 -5.84 -5.96 -21.69
N LEU A 649 -5.21 -7.05 -22.09
CA LEU A 649 -5.44 -8.41 -21.60
C LEU A 649 -4.35 -8.80 -20.60
N GLY A 650 -4.60 -9.80 -19.76
CA GLY A 650 -3.62 -10.25 -18.77
C GLY A 650 -4.14 -11.31 -17.78
N VAL A 651 -3.19 -11.93 -17.08
CA VAL A 651 -3.42 -12.98 -16.06
C VAL A 651 -2.50 -12.81 -14.85
N GLN A 652 -2.95 -13.27 -13.69
CA GLN A 652 -2.09 -13.54 -12.53
C GLN A 652 -1.44 -14.92 -12.71
N VAL A 653 -0.11 -14.97 -12.60
CA VAL A 653 0.65 -16.20 -12.36
C VAL A 653 0.99 -16.24 -10.87
N VAL A 654 0.31 -17.11 -10.13
CA VAL A 654 0.46 -17.30 -8.68
C VAL A 654 1.41 -18.48 -8.43
N GLY A 655 2.43 -18.28 -7.60
CA GLY A 655 3.38 -19.33 -7.22
C GLY A 655 3.16 -19.83 -5.78
N GLY A 656 3.80 -20.95 -5.44
CA GLY A 656 3.99 -21.33 -4.02
C GLY A 656 4.84 -20.29 -3.28
N MET A 657 4.80 -20.32 -1.94
CA MET A 657 5.64 -19.45 -1.11
C MET A 657 7.12 -19.61 -1.47
N TYR A 658 7.83 -18.48 -1.60
CA TYR A 658 9.25 -18.41 -1.98
C TYR A 658 9.57 -18.85 -3.43
N GLN A 659 8.53 -19.11 -4.25
CA GLN A 659 8.66 -19.50 -5.65
C GLN A 659 8.51 -18.31 -6.62
N ASP A 660 8.85 -17.09 -6.17
CA ASP A 660 8.75 -15.83 -6.91
C ASP A 660 9.40 -15.94 -8.31
N HIS A 661 10.56 -16.60 -8.40
CA HIS A 661 11.28 -16.90 -9.65
C HIS A 661 10.43 -17.62 -10.70
N LEU A 662 9.56 -18.57 -10.32
CA LEU A 662 8.68 -19.28 -11.26
C LEU A 662 7.69 -18.31 -11.91
N THR A 663 7.09 -17.43 -11.12
CA THR A 663 6.09 -16.47 -11.62
C THR A 663 6.70 -15.39 -12.51
N ILE A 664 7.97 -15.06 -12.31
CA ILE A 664 8.72 -14.10 -13.13
C ILE A 664 9.25 -14.77 -14.40
N ALA A 665 9.75 -16.01 -14.34
CA ALA A 665 10.19 -16.75 -15.52
C ALA A 665 9.03 -17.00 -16.51
N LEU A 666 7.85 -17.36 -16.00
CA LEU A 666 6.65 -17.49 -16.85
C LEU A 666 6.16 -16.15 -17.39
N ALA A 667 6.38 -15.04 -16.68
CA ALA A 667 6.12 -13.71 -17.24
C ALA A 667 7.03 -13.42 -18.45
N GLN A 668 8.30 -13.79 -18.40
CA GLN A 668 9.27 -13.65 -19.49
C GLN A 668 9.02 -14.61 -20.66
N ASP A 669 8.38 -15.75 -20.44
CA ASP A 669 7.94 -16.66 -21.50
C ASP A 669 6.68 -16.13 -22.20
N LEU A 670 5.67 -15.73 -21.42
CA LEU A 670 4.42 -15.17 -21.94
C LEU A 670 4.62 -13.80 -22.61
N GLU A 671 5.62 -13.01 -22.19
CA GLU A 671 6.06 -11.81 -22.90
C GLU A 671 6.48 -12.11 -24.36
N LYS A 672 7.25 -13.18 -24.58
CA LYS A 672 7.68 -13.61 -25.92
C LYS A 672 6.54 -14.19 -26.74
N ALA A 673 5.63 -14.92 -26.10
CA ALA A 673 4.52 -15.60 -26.78
C ALA A 673 3.33 -14.67 -27.12
N PHE A 674 3.09 -13.62 -26.31
CA PHE A 674 1.92 -12.74 -26.43
C PHE A 674 2.26 -11.24 -26.62
N GLY A 675 3.54 -10.87 -26.65
CA GLY A 675 4.01 -9.50 -26.90
C GLY A 675 3.99 -8.56 -25.68
N GLY A 676 3.47 -8.99 -24.53
CA GLY A 676 3.55 -8.26 -23.27
C GLY A 676 2.83 -6.90 -23.27
N TRP A 677 3.57 -5.83 -22.96
CA TRP A 677 3.10 -4.44 -22.94
C TRP A 677 3.08 -3.82 -24.34
N VAL A 678 2.02 -3.07 -24.66
CA VAL A 678 1.87 -2.35 -25.93
C VAL A 678 1.87 -0.84 -25.67
N CYS A 679 2.63 -0.07 -26.47
CA CYS A 679 2.68 1.38 -26.29
C CYS A 679 1.32 2.05 -26.60
N PRO A 680 0.74 2.84 -25.68
CA PRO A 680 -0.52 3.56 -25.90
C PRO A 680 -0.38 4.80 -26.81
N SER A 681 0.86 5.17 -27.14
CA SER A 681 1.20 6.25 -28.08
C SER A 681 1.67 5.68 -29.40
N LYS A 682 1.41 6.39 -30.51
CA LYS A 682 2.10 6.14 -31.77
C LYS A 682 3.62 6.31 -31.57
N ILE A 683 4.40 5.36 -32.06
CA ILE A 683 5.86 5.47 -32.17
C ILE A 683 6.16 6.13 -33.53
N LEU A 684 7.08 7.09 -33.57
CA LEU A 684 7.48 7.88 -34.74
C LEU A 684 9.00 8.00 -34.81
#